data_AF-A0A0R3W2Q6-F1
#
_entry.id   AF-A0A0R3W2Q6-F1
#
_cell.length_a   1.000
_cell.length_b   1.000
_cell.length_c   1.000
_cell.angle_alpha   90.00
_cell.angle_beta   90.00
_cell.angle_gamma   90.00
#
_symmetry.space_group_name_H-M   'P 1'
#
loop_
_entity.id
_entity.type
_entity.pdbx_description
1 polymer ?
#
loop_
_entity_poly.entity_id
_entity_poly.type
_entity_poly.pdbx_seq_one_letter_code
_entity_poly.pdbx_strand_id
1 'polypeptide(L)'
;MDAHPGLLLNDAAFARVPEQNKPVFIYDWLRSLDRRLSQSTKTEVRDVQQALTDQLMVQVTQGVGPPSRKLLGRCLAKIFTTGDSISLYAVLNSCNDVLKARDDSPTVMNKRLTALTCLGVIYRSLGRLCGRSFEETVGILTKMIKQVESQTRCEILITLMNIVTGLGAAETACFRDIFKVARSFINDRVLAVRLAAVQCLNSLTQYHPHFFTSDLDAVMSMCIKGLDGSNHDVRMEIAKLLGFVLAKTQLDSGISVAIGNGNSITSNASTGGVSSNQNLAGGRSKPTTLDDIFTLLSSAFLRGPSRFHKGSSSVSREVRAGITYVYLEFLTHLGSDWLVAHSYTMLSHCLSLLTSPRTTSTPSEAAFTRLCLGGYLLPRLLRRHFSEAAQVAVARHLLVLLSLRMRKRTNQPLQGQSQLRGLGKGLRPVSSAEQLGEQTTGSPSGSGSGGGSEDGSGGAGTSGSSGGSSCGGADDPNYLICCLNVLTEVIRSVAWVLRALLVAYAHNLLAPILSSPSNLVDTLFDACLCNTSLGVRVAAAAVLRQLAVALPSQRVPLMDRCMSVLSSAASADSISGHSLALGGLVAGSRLGELGIPSAKGKAVSGSLSISNCFQVFSLAEDLLRAANQNSRLTMARTQAGWYLLGACMALGPTAVRPHLPRLILLWRNAFPRSTRELEAEKQRGDAFTWQKYLLLIKVIGIFKVVRSACK
;
A
#
# COMPACT_ATOMS: atom_id res chain seq x y z
N MET A 1 -11.44 -2.54 49.45
CA MET A 1 -12.01 -3.51 50.40
C MET A 1 -13.12 -4.23 49.66
N ASP A 2 -12.93 -5.52 49.37
CA ASP A 2 -13.78 -6.30 48.46
C ASP A 2 -15.24 -6.34 48.94
N ALA A 3 -16.13 -5.61 48.26
CA ALA A 3 -17.55 -5.51 48.60
C ALA A 3 -18.35 -6.82 48.42
N HIS A 4 -17.69 -7.88 47.91
CA HIS A 4 -18.30 -9.18 47.65
C HIS A 4 -17.34 -10.28 48.12
N PRO A 5 -17.50 -10.90 49.29
CA PRO A 5 -16.61 -11.97 49.75
C PRO A 5 -16.89 -13.34 49.11
N GLY A 6 -18.10 -13.59 48.57
CA GLY A 6 -18.49 -14.87 47.95
C GLY A 6 -18.93 -14.77 46.47
N LEU A 7 -19.17 -15.91 45.82
CA LEU A 7 -19.60 -16.00 44.41
C LEU A 7 -20.98 -15.37 44.16
N LEU A 8 -21.89 -15.45 45.13
CA LEU A 8 -23.23 -14.85 45.02
C LEU A 8 -23.22 -13.33 45.15
N LEU A 9 -24.20 -12.69 44.52
CA LEU A 9 -24.53 -11.29 44.75
C LEU A 9 -25.06 -11.15 46.19
N ASN A 10 -24.62 -10.12 46.89
CA ASN A 10 -25.16 -9.78 48.21
C ASN A 10 -26.44 -8.94 48.02
N ASP A 11 -27.59 -9.60 48.02
CA ASP A 11 -28.89 -8.98 47.78
C ASP A 11 -29.24 -7.89 48.82
N ALA A 12 -28.83 -8.07 50.08
CA ALA A 12 -29.04 -7.08 51.14
C ALA A 12 -28.21 -5.82 50.92
N ALA A 13 -26.97 -5.96 50.46
CA ALA A 13 -26.13 -4.83 50.07
C ALA A 13 -26.69 -4.15 48.81
N PHE A 14 -27.12 -4.93 47.81
CA PHE A 14 -27.68 -4.41 46.57
C PHE A 14 -28.97 -3.60 46.79
N ALA A 15 -29.85 -4.07 47.68
CA ALA A 15 -31.10 -3.38 48.02
C ALA A 15 -30.87 -1.99 48.66
N ARG A 16 -29.75 -1.80 49.37
CA ARG A 16 -29.37 -0.53 50.02
C ARG A 16 -28.74 0.47 49.06
N VAL A 17 -28.35 0.05 47.85
CA VAL A 17 -27.71 0.92 46.86
C VAL A 17 -28.75 1.81 46.17
N PRO A 18 -28.52 3.13 46.07
CA PRO A 18 -29.36 4.03 45.29
C PRO A 18 -29.52 3.56 43.85
N GLU A 19 -30.70 3.72 43.26
CA GLU A 19 -31.03 3.16 41.94
C GLU A 19 -30.06 3.57 40.83
N GLN A 20 -29.53 4.79 40.90
CA GLN A 20 -28.52 5.33 39.98
C GLN A 20 -27.18 4.59 40.05
N ASN A 21 -26.82 4.04 41.22
CA ASN A 21 -25.55 3.35 41.46
C ASN A 21 -25.64 1.83 41.30
N LYS A 22 -26.86 1.28 41.19
CA LYS A 22 -27.07 -0.17 41.00
C LYS A 22 -26.34 -0.72 39.77
N PRO A 23 -26.30 -0.06 38.60
CA PRO A 23 -25.57 -0.58 37.44
C PRO A 23 -24.06 -0.71 37.68
N VAL A 24 -23.47 0.22 38.45
CA VAL A 24 -22.04 0.19 38.81
C VAL A 24 -21.76 -0.94 39.79
N PHE A 25 -22.63 -1.12 40.78
CA PHE A 25 -22.53 -2.24 41.73
C PHE A 25 -22.57 -3.60 41.02
N ILE A 26 -23.49 -3.78 40.06
CA ILE A 26 -23.55 -5.01 39.25
C ILE A 26 -22.28 -5.18 38.41
N TYR A 27 -21.74 -4.11 37.83
CA TYR A 27 -20.49 -4.18 37.07
C TYR A 27 -19.31 -4.64 37.94
N ASP A 28 -19.15 -4.08 39.13
CA ASP A 28 -18.07 -4.43 40.07
C ASP A 28 -18.22 -5.85 40.60
N TRP A 29 -19.46 -6.28 40.86
CA TRP A 29 -19.77 -7.67 41.20
C TRP A 29 -19.39 -8.63 40.07
N LEU A 30 -19.85 -8.38 38.83
CA LEU A 30 -19.54 -9.22 37.67
C LEU A 30 -18.04 -9.30 37.39
N ARG A 31 -17.32 -8.19 37.55
CA ARG A 31 -15.85 -8.16 37.40
C ARG A 31 -15.17 -9.02 38.46
N SER A 32 -15.60 -8.90 39.72
CA SER A 32 -15.08 -9.70 40.84
C SER A 32 -15.45 -11.18 40.69
N LEU A 33 -16.63 -11.47 40.17
CA LEU A 33 -17.11 -12.81 39.86
C LEU A 33 -16.28 -13.46 38.75
N ASP A 34 -16.01 -12.76 37.64
CA ASP A 34 -15.19 -13.27 36.52
C ASP A 34 -13.79 -13.67 36.99
N ARG A 35 -13.17 -12.89 37.90
CA ARG A 35 -11.87 -13.21 38.51
C ARG A 35 -11.95 -14.45 39.40
N ARG A 36 -12.96 -14.53 40.27
CA ARG A 36 -13.08 -15.61 41.24
C ARG A 36 -13.50 -16.93 40.62
N LEU A 37 -14.41 -16.94 39.66
CA LEU A 37 -14.77 -18.14 38.91
C LEU A 37 -13.55 -18.79 38.23
N SER A 38 -12.56 -18.00 37.84
CA SER A 38 -11.29 -18.52 37.30
C SER A 38 -10.35 -19.12 38.35
N GLN A 39 -10.58 -18.85 39.64
CA GLN A 39 -9.79 -19.32 40.77
C GLN A 39 -10.53 -20.36 41.62
N SER A 40 -11.83 -20.54 41.39
CA SER A 40 -12.69 -21.42 42.20
C SER A 40 -12.54 -22.87 41.78
N THR A 41 -12.77 -23.79 42.72
CA THR A 41 -12.79 -25.23 42.44
C THR A 41 -14.14 -25.67 41.87
N LYS A 42 -14.18 -26.82 41.19
CA LYS A 42 -15.42 -27.38 40.61
C LYS A 42 -16.50 -27.60 41.66
N THR A 43 -16.12 -28.01 42.88
CA THR A 43 -17.05 -28.23 44.00
C THR A 43 -17.68 -26.94 44.48
N GLU A 44 -16.88 -25.89 44.70
CA GLU A 44 -17.38 -24.57 45.13
C GLU A 44 -18.37 -23.97 44.13
N VAL A 45 -18.09 -24.12 42.83
CA VAL A 45 -18.99 -23.63 41.78
C VAL A 45 -20.29 -24.43 41.77
N ARG A 46 -20.21 -25.77 41.85
CA ARG A 46 -21.39 -26.66 41.80
C ARG A 46 -22.37 -26.39 42.93
N ASP A 47 -21.87 -26.18 44.15
CA ASP A 47 -22.71 -25.97 45.34
C ASP A 47 -23.57 -24.70 45.25
N VAL A 48 -23.09 -23.71 44.48
CA VAL A 48 -23.72 -22.38 44.35
C VAL A 48 -24.33 -22.17 42.96
N GLN A 49 -24.14 -23.12 42.04
CA GLN A 49 -24.38 -22.95 40.62
C GLN A 49 -25.81 -22.53 40.28
N GLN A 50 -26.81 -23.18 40.88
CA GLN A 50 -28.22 -22.89 40.59
C GLN A 50 -28.56 -21.45 40.99
N ALA A 51 -28.28 -21.08 42.24
CA ALA A 51 -28.54 -19.74 42.77
C ALA A 51 -27.79 -18.65 41.98
N LEU A 52 -26.53 -18.91 41.60
CA LEU A 52 -25.74 -17.96 40.82
C LEU A 52 -26.29 -17.81 39.39
N THR A 53 -26.72 -18.91 38.77
CA THR A 53 -27.34 -18.89 37.44
C THR A 53 -28.61 -18.07 37.47
N ASP A 54 -29.47 -18.27 38.48
CA ASP A 54 -30.71 -17.52 38.66
C ASP A 54 -30.44 -16.01 38.83
N GLN A 55 -29.47 -15.63 39.67
CA GLN A 55 -29.06 -14.23 39.84
C GLN A 55 -28.55 -13.60 38.53
N LEU A 56 -27.77 -14.32 37.73
CA LEU A 56 -27.28 -13.84 36.44
C LEU A 56 -28.40 -13.72 35.39
N MET A 57 -29.36 -14.66 35.38
CA MET A 57 -30.51 -14.60 34.48
C MET A 57 -31.47 -13.45 34.79
N VAL A 58 -31.58 -13.05 36.07
CA VAL A 58 -32.26 -11.80 36.44
C VAL A 58 -31.57 -10.59 35.80
N GLN A 59 -30.23 -10.56 35.75
CA GLN A 59 -29.51 -9.47 35.08
C GLN A 59 -29.71 -9.48 33.56
N VAL A 60 -29.85 -10.66 32.93
CA VAL A 60 -30.19 -10.76 31.50
C VAL A 60 -31.55 -10.13 31.21
N THR A 61 -32.56 -10.42 32.03
CA THR A 61 -33.94 -9.92 31.85
C THR A 61 -34.12 -8.46 32.27
N GLN A 62 -33.26 -7.92 33.13
CA GLN A 62 -33.23 -6.49 33.46
C GLN A 62 -32.58 -5.64 32.36
N GLY A 63 -31.68 -6.21 31.56
CA GLY A 63 -31.04 -5.54 30.44
C GLY A 63 -29.92 -4.60 30.89
N VAL A 64 -28.73 -5.16 31.12
CA VAL A 64 -27.56 -4.41 31.60
C VAL A 64 -26.88 -3.56 30.50
N GLY A 65 -26.06 -2.59 30.92
CA GLY A 65 -25.30 -1.73 30.02
C GLY A 65 -24.18 -2.45 29.25
N PRO A 66 -23.63 -1.85 28.17
CA PRO A 66 -22.67 -2.50 27.27
C PRO A 66 -21.44 -3.17 27.92
N PRO A 67 -20.71 -2.55 28.88
CA PRO A 67 -19.54 -3.20 29.48
C PRO A 67 -19.94 -4.40 30.36
N SER A 68 -21.10 -4.32 31.03
CA SER A 68 -21.63 -5.39 31.87
C SER A 68 -22.15 -6.57 31.06
N ARG A 69 -22.71 -6.37 29.85
CA ARG A 69 -23.19 -7.46 28.97
C ARG A 69 -22.11 -8.50 28.69
N LYS A 70 -20.91 -8.05 28.31
CA LYS A 70 -19.79 -8.93 27.99
C LYS A 70 -19.29 -9.69 29.22
N LEU A 71 -19.24 -9.03 30.38
CA LEU A 71 -18.85 -9.67 31.64
C LEU A 71 -19.90 -10.70 32.08
N LEU A 72 -21.18 -10.37 31.97
CA LEU A 72 -22.29 -11.27 32.27
C LEU A 72 -22.23 -12.54 31.43
N GLY A 73 -22.08 -12.40 30.11
CA GLY A 73 -21.89 -13.54 29.20
C GLY A 73 -20.66 -14.40 29.54
N ARG A 74 -19.54 -13.77 29.92
CA ARG A 74 -18.32 -14.49 30.34
C ARG A 74 -18.52 -15.26 31.65
N CYS A 75 -19.19 -14.66 32.63
CA CYS A 75 -19.49 -15.33 33.90
C CYS A 75 -20.40 -16.54 33.66
N LEU A 76 -21.47 -16.39 32.87
CA LEU A 76 -22.34 -17.50 32.48
C LEU A 76 -21.54 -18.63 31.80
N ALA A 77 -20.72 -18.30 30.79
CA ALA A 77 -19.89 -19.30 30.12
C ALA A 77 -18.93 -20.03 31.08
N LYS A 78 -18.27 -19.30 32.00
CA LYS A 78 -17.34 -19.89 32.98
C LYS A 78 -18.02 -20.82 33.99
N ILE A 79 -19.22 -20.47 34.45
CA ILE A 79 -20.01 -21.32 35.35
C ILE A 79 -20.24 -22.69 34.71
N PHE A 80 -20.69 -22.72 33.46
CA PHE A 80 -20.94 -23.98 32.74
C PHE A 80 -19.68 -24.67 32.21
N THR A 81 -18.54 -23.97 32.16
CA THR A 81 -17.23 -24.59 31.87
C THR A 81 -16.69 -25.34 33.09
N THR A 82 -16.89 -24.78 34.28
CA THR A 82 -16.26 -25.27 35.53
C THR A 82 -17.19 -26.19 36.31
N GLY A 83 -18.48 -25.88 36.35
CA GLY A 83 -19.54 -26.64 37.02
C GLY A 83 -20.20 -27.68 36.12
N ASP A 84 -21.50 -27.90 36.33
CA ASP A 84 -22.31 -28.88 35.60
C ASP A 84 -23.02 -28.26 34.38
N SER A 85 -23.22 -29.02 33.31
CA SER A 85 -23.84 -28.53 32.06
C SER A 85 -25.36 -28.73 31.97
N ILE A 86 -25.99 -29.33 32.98
CA ILE A 86 -27.39 -29.79 32.95
C ILE A 86 -28.37 -28.64 32.65
N SER A 87 -28.20 -27.49 33.31
CA SER A 87 -29.09 -26.33 33.15
C SER A 87 -28.70 -25.38 32.01
N LEU A 88 -27.67 -25.71 31.22
CA LEU A 88 -27.21 -24.87 30.11
C LEU A 88 -28.32 -24.62 29.07
N TYR A 89 -29.08 -25.67 28.73
CA TYR A 89 -30.19 -25.56 27.77
C TYR A 89 -31.31 -24.65 28.28
N ALA A 90 -31.58 -24.64 29.59
CA ALA A 90 -32.57 -23.74 30.18
C ALA A 90 -32.15 -22.26 30.04
N VAL A 91 -30.87 -21.97 30.27
CA VAL A 91 -30.30 -20.62 30.06
C VAL A 91 -30.38 -20.19 28.60
N LEU A 92 -30.03 -21.08 27.66
CA LEU A 92 -30.10 -20.80 26.22
C LEU A 92 -31.55 -20.53 25.76
N ASN A 93 -32.49 -21.38 26.19
CA ASN A 93 -33.91 -21.23 25.84
C ASN A 93 -34.49 -19.93 26.41
N SER A 94 -34.19 -19.61 27.67
CA SER A 94 -34.61 -18.35 28.28
C SER A 94 -34.07 -17.13 27.53
N CYS A 95 -32.80 -17.15 27.10
CA CYS A 95 -32.26 -16.10 26.25
C CYS A 95 -32.97 -16.02 24.89
N ASN A 96 -33.27 -17.16 24.26
CA ASN A 96 -34.01 -17.21 22.99
C ASN A 96 -35.44 -16.68 23.12
N ASP A 97 -36.09 -16.88 24.26
CA ASP A 97 -37.44 -16.34 24.50
C ASP A 97 -37.44 -14.81 24.64
N VAL A 98 -36.39 -14.23 25.26
CA VAL A 98 -36.18 -12.77 25.26
C VAL A 98 -36.05 -12.22 23.82
N LEU A 99 -35.44 -12.99 22.92
CA LEU A 99 -35.29 -12.61 21.51
C LEU A 99 -36.60 -12.66 20.72
N LYS A 100 -37.56 -13.52 21.10
CA LYS A 100 -38.85 -13.69 20.39
C LYS A 100 -39.84 -12.56 20.64
N ALA A 101 -39.69 -11.78 21.72
CA ALA A 101 -40.56 -10.66 22.05
C ALA A 101 -40.61 -9.64 20.89
N ARG A 102 -41.79 -9.15 20.49
CA ARG A 102 -42.00 -8.22 19.34
C ARG A 102 -42.22 -6.75 19.74
N ASP A 103 -41.57 -6.30 20.81
CA ASP A 103 -41.64 -4.91 21.27
C ASP A 103 -40.34 -4.14 20.95
N ASP A 104 -40.46 -2.96 20.35
CA ASP A 104 -39.33 -2.10 19.95
C ASP A 104 -39.06 -0.97 20.97
N SER A 105 -39.64 -1.04 22.16
CA SER A 105 -39.29 -0.16 23.27
C SER A 105 -37.79 -0.22 23.60
N PRO A 106 -37.15 0.92 23.98
CA PRO A 106 -35.71 0.96 24.25
C PRO A 106 -35.30 0.03 25.42
N THR A 107 -36.22 -0.21 26.34
CA THR A 107 -36.07 -1.18 27.43
C THR A 107 -35.99 -2.62 26.91
N VAL A 108 -36.85 -3.02 25.97
CA VAL A 108 -36.81 -4.36 25.37
C VAL A 108 -35.60 -4.50 24.45
N MET A 109 -35.21 -3.44 23.73
CA MET A 109 -33.97 -3.42 22.95
C MET A 109 -32.74 -3.72 23.83
N ASN A 110 -32.62 -3.09 25.00
CA ASN A 110 -31.50 -3.35 25.91
C ASN A 110 -31.48 -4.78 26.46
N LYS A 111 -32.65 -5.37 26.73
CA LYS A 111 -32.78 -6.79 27.11
C LYS A 111 -32.34 -7.70 25.97
N ARG A 112 -32.83 -7.46 24.75
CA ARG A 112 -32.43 -8.20 23.53
C ARG A 112 -30.92 -8.13 23.30
N LEU A 113 -30.31 -6.95 23.37
CA LEU A 113 -28.87 -6.78 23.21
C LEU A 113 -28.08 -7.53 24.28
N THR A 114 -28.56 -7.54 25.52
CA THR A 114 -27.94 -8.32 26.61
C THR A 114 -28.00 -9.81 26.34
N ALA A 115 -29.18 -10.33 25.98
CA ALA A 115 -29.36 -11.73 25.62
C ALA A 115 -28.50 -12.13 24.42
N LEU A 116 -28.41 -11.31 23.37
CA LEU A 116 -27.56 -11.55 22.19
C LEU A 116 -26.07 -11.66 22.56
N THR A 117 -25.55 -10.72 23.37
CA THR A 117 -24.15 -10.76 23.81
C THR A 117 -23.88 -11.99 24.67
N CYS A 118 -24.79 -12.33 25.60
CA CYS A 118 -24.67 -13.52 26.45
C CYS A 118 -24.67 -14.81 25.61
N LEU A 119 -25.63 -14.98 24.71
CA LEU A 119 -25.67 -16.11 23.77
C LEU A 119 -24.40 -16.20 22.94
N GLY A 120 -23.93 -15.08 22.38
CA GLY A 120 -22.70 -15.04 21.60
C GLY A 120 -21.49 -15.54 22.40
N VAL A 121 -21.29 -15.06 23.63
CA VAL A 121 -20.17 -15.50 24.47
C VAL A 121 -20.31 -16.98 24.86
N ILE A 122 -21.51 -17.42 25.25
CA ILE A 122 -21.77 -18.83 25.60
C ILE A 122 -21.46 -19.74 24.41
N TYR A 123 -21.99 -19.45 23.21
CA TYR A 123 -21.72 -20.26 22.03
C TYR A 123 -20.25 -20.26 21.62
N ARG A 124 -19.54 -19.13 21.75
CA ARG A 124 -18.10 -19.08 21.47
C ARG A 124 -17.29 -20.01 22.38
N SER A 125 -17.65 -20.06 23.67
CA SER A 125 -16.90 -20.82 24.67
C SER A 125 -17.33 -22.28 24.76
N LEU A 126 -18.62 -22.56 24.59
CA LEU A 126 -19.26 -23.83 24.88
C LEU A 126 -19.97 -24.45 23.66
N GLY A 127 -19.71 -23.96 22.44
CA GLY A 127 -20.47 -24.31 21.23
C GLY A 127 -20.67 -25.82 21.01
N ARG A 128 -19.63 -26.63 21.25
CA ARG A 128 -19.70 -28.10 21.14
C ARG A 128 -20.59 -28.77 22.19
N LEU A 129 -20.78 -28.14 23.35
CA LEU A 129 -21.62 -28.64 24.46
C LEU A 129 -23.08 -28.20 24.33
N CYS A 130 -23.37 -27.19 23.50
CA CYS A 130 -24.71 -26.63 23.32
C CYS A 130 -25.66 -27.52 22.45
N GLY A 131 -25.19 -28.66 21.93
CA GLY A 131 -25.99 -29.56 21.10
C GLY A 131 -26.66 -28.83 19.92
N ARG A 132 -27.88 -29.22 19.55
CA ARG A 132 -28.65 -28.61 18.44
C ARG A 132 -29.31 -27.26 18.76
N SER A 133 -29.14 -26.72 19.96
CA SER A 133 -29.79 -25.45 20.36
C SER A 133 -29.40 -24.26 19.47
N PHE A 134 -28.22 -24.30 18.84
CA PHE A 134 -27.79 -23.25 17.92
C PHE A 134 -28.67 -23.17 16.67
N GLU A 135 -29.29 -24.26 16.21
CA GLU A 135 -30.14 -24.25 15.01
C GLU A 135 -31.37 -23.35 15.23
N GLU A 136 -32.00 -23.46 16.41
CA GLU A 136 -33.10 -22.57 16.80
C GLU A 136 -32.62 -21.13 16.88
N THR A 137 -31.50 -20.88 17.57
CA THR A 137 -30.94 -19.53 17.72
C THR A 137 -30.63 -18.91 16.35
N VAL A 138 -29.92 -19.61 15.46
CA VAL A 138 -29.61 -19.13 14.10
C VAL A 138 -30.89 -18.86 13.31
N GLY A 139 -31.91 -19.70 13.45
CA GLY A 139 -33.23 -19.50 12.83
C GLY A 139 -33.92 -18.22 13.30
N ILE A 140 -33.88 -17.93 14.60
CA ILE A 140 -34.42 -16.69 15.19
C ILE A 140 -33.64 -15.48 14.67
N LEU A 141 -32.31 -15.51 14.73
CA LEU A 141 -31.43 -14.42 14.32
C LEU A 141 -31.57 -14.07 12.83
N THR A 142 -31.65 -15.08 11.97
CA THR A 142 -31.80 -14.93 10.51
C THR A 142 -33.11 -14.23 10.13
N LYS A 143 -34.18 -14.45 10.91
CA LYS A 143 -35.46 -13.76 10.73
C LYS A 143 -35.43 -12.35 11.33
N MET A 144 -34.91 -12.21 12.54
CA MET A 144 -34.87 -10.97 13.31
C MET A 144 -34.06 -9.86 12.61
N ILE A 145 -32.89 -10.18 12.05
CA ILE A 145 -31.96 -9.19 11.50
C ILE A 145 -32.57 -8.30 10.40
N LYS A 146 -33.60 -8.79 9.70
CA LYS A 146 -34.28 -8.07 8.61
C LYS A 146 -35.16 -6.91 9.10
N GLN A 147 -35.61 -6.94 10.35
CA GLN A 147 -36.61 -6.01 10.89
C GLN A 147 -36.04 -5.05 11.94
N VAL A 148 -34.97 -5.45 12.64
CA VAL A 148 -34.40 -4.67 13.75
C VAL A 148 -33.52 -3.50 13.30
N GLU A 149 -33.24 -2.58 14.22
CA GLU A 149 -32.35 -1.43 14.02
C GLU A 149 -30.87 -1.82 13.83
N SER A 150 -30.06 -0.91 13.28
CA SER A 150 -28.64 -1.07 12.99
C SER A 150 -27.78 -1.59 14.16
N GLN A 151 -28.00 -1.11 15.39
CA GLN A 151 -27.25 -1.56 16.56
C GLN A 151 -27.51 -3.05 16.85
N THR A 152 -28.77 -3.46 16.82
CA THR A 152 -29.15 -4.87 16.99
C THR A 152 -28.66 -5.73 15.83
N ARG A 153 -28.69 -5.23 14.58
CA ARG A 153 -28.10 -5.94 13.43
C ARG A 153 -26.62 -6.22 13.64
N CYS A 154 -25.87 -5.24 14.14
CA CYS A 154 -24.45 -5.40 14.44
C CYS A 154 -24.22 -6.50 15.49
N GLU A 155 -24.96 -6.46 16.60
CA GLU A 155 -24.83 -7.47 17.65
C GLU A 155 -25.25 -8.86 17.16
N ILE A 156 -26.32 -8.98 16.35
CA ILE A 156 -26.72 -10.26 15.73
C ILE A 156 -25.58 -10.85 14.89
N LEU A 157 -24.95 -10.05 14.04
CA LEU A 157 -23.84 -10.51 13.19
C LEU A 157 -22.63 -10.95 14.03
N ILE A 158 -22.35 -10.26 15.14
CA ILE A 158 -21.31 -10.66 16.11
C ILE A 158 -21.68 -11.97 16.81
N THR A 159 -22.95 -12.16 17.20
CA THR A 159 -23.44 -13.41 17.78
C THR A 159 -23.31 -14.56 16.79
N LEU A 160 -23.68 -14.37 15.51
CA LEU A 160 -23.50 -15.35 14.45
C LEU A 160 -22.02 -15.71 14.24
N MET A 161 -21.12 -14.72 14.20
CA MET A 161 -19.67 -14.93 14.13
C MET A 161 -19.16 -15.78 15.31
N ASN A 162 -19.65 -15.49 16.52
CA ASN A 162 -19.27 -16.24 17.73
C ASN A 162 -19.77 -17.68 17.70
N ILE A 163 -20.98 -17.93 17.17
CA ILE A 163 -21.52 -19.28 16.94
C ILE A 163 -20.60 -20.06 15.99
N VAL A 164 -20.24 -19.47 14.84
CA VAL A 164 -19.32 -20.10 13.87
C VAL A 164 -17.98 -20.44 14.53
N THR A 165 -17.41 -19.49 15.27
CA THR A 165 -16.10 -19.67 15.95
C THR A 165 -16.15 -20.77 17.01
N GLY A 166 -17.25 -20.88 17.76
CA GLY A 166 -17.40 -21.86 18.84
C GLY A 166 -17.72 -23.29 18.37
N LEU A 167 -18.48 -23.44 17.28
CA LEU A 167 -18.77 -24.74 16.67
C LEU A 167 -17.53 -25.31 15.96
N GLY A 168 -16.78 -24.47 15.26
CA GLY A 168 -15.64 -24.89 14.44
C GLY A 168 -16.06 -25.86 13.33
N ALA A 169 -15.24 -26.87 13.06
CA ALA A 169 -15.49 -27.86 12.00
C ALA A 169 -16.59 -28.90 12.33
N ALA A 170 -17.21 -28.83 13.52
CA ALA A 170 -18.15 -29.85 14.00
C ALA A 170 -19.51 -29.81 13.28
N GLU A 171 -19.90 -28.67 12.72
CA GLU A 171 -21.24 -28.47 12.14
C GLU A 171 -21.16 -27.50 10.96
N THR A 172 -21.72 -27.87 9.81
CA THR A 172 -21.62 -27.07 8.57
C THR A 172 -22.97 -26.70 7.96
N ALA A 173 -24.09 -27.28 8.40
CA ALA A 173 -25.38 -27.07 7.76
C ALA A 173 -25.90 -25.63 7.92
N CYS A 174 -25.74 -25.03 9.11
CA CYS A 174 -26.20 -23.67 9.40
C CYS A 174 -25.28 -22.58 8.80
N PHE A 175 -24.02 -22.89 8.50
CA PHE A 175 -23.04 -21.92 7.98
C PHE A 175 -23.45 -21.31 6.65
N ARG A 176 -24.15 -22.07 5.81
CA ARG A 176 -24.69 -21.57 4.53
C ARG A 176 -25.73 -20.47 4.75
N ASP A 177 -26.58 -20.61 5.77
CA ASP A 177 -27.62 -19.62 6.06
C ASP A 177 -27.01 -18.37 6.70
N ILE A 178 -26.02 -18.55 7.59
CA ILE A 178 -25.21 -17.45 8.14
C ILE A 178 -24.49 -16.68 7.02
N PHE A 179 -23.90 -17.39 6.05
CA PHE A 179 -23.24 -16.79 4.90
C PHE A 179 -24.20 -15.92 4.09
N LYS A 180 -25.41 -16.42 3.77
CA LYS A 180 -26.43 -15.66 3.04
C LYS A 180 -26.83 -14.39 3.78
N VAL A 181 -27.00 -14.48 5.11
CA VAL A 181 -27.31 -13.31 5.95
C VAL A 181 -26.16 -12.31 5.91
N ALA A 182 -24.94 -12.71 6.27
CA ALA A 182 -23.80 -11.80 6.33
C ALA A 182 -23.50 -11.14 4.98
N ARG A 183 -23.62 -11.88 3.88
CA ARG A 183 -23.51 -11.36 2.50
C ARG A 183 -24.47 -10.20 2.21
N SER A 184 -25.69 -10.25 2.73
CA SER A 184 -26.69 -9.19 2.48
C SER A 184 -26.36 -7.85 3.14
N PHE A 185 -25.51 -7.85 4.18
CA PHE A 185 -25.17 -6.66 4.97
C PHE A 185 -23.80 -6.05 4.65
N ILE A 186 -23.04 -6.61 3.69
CA ILE A 186 -21.71 -6.06 3.33
C ILE A 186 -21.76 -4.65 2.72
N ASN A 187 -22.93 -4.25 2.20
CA ASN A 187 -23.19 -2.93 1.61
C ASN A 187 -24.15 -2.07 2.47
N ASP A 188 -24.38 -2.43 3.75
CA ASP A 188 -25.28 -1.69 4.64
C ASP A 188 -24.88 -0.21 4.78
N ARG A 189 -25.82 0.71 4.96
CA ARG A 189 -25.48 2.15 5.08
C ARG A 189 -24.66 2.43 6.34
N VAL A 190 -24.81 1.63 7.39
CA VAL A 190 -24.10 1.75 8.66
C VAL A 190 -22.81 0.93 8.62
N LEU A 191 -21.67 1.62 8.71
CA LEU A 191 -20.35 1.01 8.58
C LEU A 191 -20.04 -0.02 9.68
N ALA A 192 -20.58 0.15 10.89
CA ALA A 192 -20.44 -0.82 11.97
C ALA A 192 -21.14 -2.16 11.65
N VAL A 193 -22.27 -2.12 10.94
CA VAL A 193 -22.97 -3.33 10.46
C VAL A 193 -22.16 -4.00 9.36
N ARG A 194 -21.61 -3.23 8.41
CA ARG A 194 -20.69 -3.77 7.39
C ARG A 194 -19.49 -4.47 8.02
N LEU A 195 -18.86 -3.85 9.04
CA LEU A 195 -17.72 -4.41 9.72
C LEU A 195 -18.05 -5.76 10.37
N ALA A 196 -19.15 -5.83 11.13
CA ALA A 196 -19.60 -7.07 11.77
C ALA A 196 -19.94 -8.16 10.73
N ALA A 197 -20.55 -7.78 9.59
CA ALA A 197 -20.85 -8.71 8.50
C ALA A 197 -19.57 -9.33 7.92
N VAL A 198 -18.54 -8.51 7.65
CA VAL A 198 -17.26 -8.99 7.11
C VAL A 198 -16.51 -9.84 8.14
N GLN A 199 -16.53 -9.49 9.43
CA GLN A 199 -15.95 -10.31 10.49
C GLN A 199 -16.62 -11.68 10.60
N CYS A 200 -17.95 -11.72 10.46
CA CYS A 200 -18.69 -12.97 10.38
C CYS A 200 -18.27 -13.80 9.16
N LEU A 201 -18.14 -13.19 7.97
CA LEU A 201 -17.64 -13.86 6.77
C LEU A 201 -16.20 -14.38 6.95
N ASN A 202 -15.33 -13.61 7.60
CA ASN A 202 -13.96 -14.01 7.93
C ASN A 202 -13.96 -15.30 8.78
N SER A 203 -14.79 -15.37 9.81
CA SER A 203 -14.89 -16.58 10.65
C SER A 203 -15.36 -17.82 9.88
N LEU A 204 -16.17 -17.65 8.83
CA LEU A 204 -16.67 -18.74 8.00
C LEU A 204 -15.63 -19.31 7.03
N THR A 205 -14.64 -18.52 6.61
CA THR A 205 -13.66 -18.95 5.59
C THR A 205 -12.93 -20.22 5.95
N GLN A 206 -12.64 -20.45 7.24
CA GLN A 206 -11.91 -21.64 7.70
C GLN A 206 -12.70 -22.94 7.53
N TYR A 207 -14.03 -22.85 7.41
CA TYR A 207 -14.92 -24.00 7.47
C TYR A 207 -15.78 -24.19 6.21
N HIS A 208 -15.64 -23.30 5.22
CA HIS A 208 -16.48 -23.32 4.02
C HIS A 208 -15.64 -23.38 2.74
N PRO A 209 -15.24 -24.59 2.28
CA PRO A 209 -14.35 -24.78 1.13
C PRO A 209 -14.83 -24.14 -0.19
N HIS A 210 -16.15 -23.92 -0.34
CA HIS A 210 -16.70 -23.30 -1.55
C HIS A 210 -16.25 -21.85 -1.79
N PHE A 211 -15.76 -21.15 -0.74
CA PHE A 211 -15.17 -19.81 -0.90
C PHE A 211 -13.98 -19.80 -1.86
N PHE A 212 -13.27 -20.92 -1.97
CA PHE A 212 -12.02 -21.04 -2.73
C PHE A 212 -12.21 -21.69 -4.11
N THR A 213 -13.42 -22.18 -4.41
CA THR A 213 -13.72 -22.93 -5.63
C THR A 213 -14.84 -22.26 -6.43
N SER A 214 -16.08 -22.69 -6.28
CA SER A 214 -17.22 -22.25 -7.11
C SER A 214 -17.65 -20.81 -6.87
N ASP A 215 -17.43 -20.27 -5.66
CA ASP A 215 -17.97 -18.96 -5.27
C ASP A 215 -16.92 -17.84 -5.28
N LEU A 216 -15.69 -18.10 -5.75
CA LEU A 216 -14.57 -17.15 -5.67
C LEU A 216 -14.91 -15.81 -6.33
N ASP A 217 -15.43 -15.82 -7.55
CA ASP A 217 -15.81 -14.59 -8.27
C ASP A 217 -16.96 -13.85 -7.59
N ALA A 218 -17.90 -14.58 -6.98
CA ALA A 218 -19.01 -13.98 -6.24
C ALA A 218 -18.53 -13.30 -4.96
N VAL A 219 -17.60 -13.93 -4.23
CA VAL A 219 -16.96 -13.37 -3.04
C VAL A 219 -16.12 -12.14 -3.42
N MET A 220 -15.32 -12.21 -4.49
CA MET A 220 -14.59 -11.06 -5.04
C MET A 220 -15.52 -9.90 -5.37
N SER A 221 -16.58 -10.14 -6.14
CA SER A 221 -17.54 -9.11 -6.54
C SER A 221 -18.21 -8.45 -5.33
N MET A 222 -18.61 -9.25 -4.36
CA MET A 222 -19.24 -8.80 -3.12
C MET A 222 -18.29 -7.92 -2.28
N CYS A 223 -17.06 -8.37 -2.08
CA CYS A 223 -16.04 -7.63 -1.32
C CYS A 223 -15.68 -6.31 -2.00
N ILE A 224 -15.49 -6.30 -3.33
CA ILE A 224 -15.17 -5.08 -4.08
C ILE A 224 -16.29 -4.04 -3.96
N LYS A 225 -17.56 -4.46 -4.01
CA LYS A 225 -18.72 -3.58 -3.77
C LYS A 225 -18.73 -3.03 -2.34
N GLY A 226 -18.41 -3.88 -1.35
CA GLY A 226 -18.34 -3.50 0.07
C GLY A 226 -17.31 -2.42 0.39
N LEU A 227 -16.27 -2.29 -0.43
CA LEU A 227 -15.23 -1.25 -0.28
C LEU A 227 -15.72 0.15 -0.64
N ASP A 228 -16.78 0.30 -1.43
CA ASP A 228 -17.23 1.61 -1.87
C ASP A 228 -17.94 2.36 -0.73
N GLY A 229 -17.49 3.59 -0.46
CA GLY A 229 -17.95 4.39 0.69
C GLY A 229 -17.56 3.84 2.07
N SER A 230 -16.57 2.93 2.15
CA SER A 230 -16.14 2.31 3.41
C SER A 230 -15.16 3.19 4.23
N ASN A 231 -15.00 2.89 5.53
CA ASN A 231 -13.94 3.45 6.38
C ASN A 231 -12.71 2.53 6.42
N HIS A 232 -11.66 2.92 7.16
CA HIS A 232 -10.42 2.14 7.25
C HIS A 232 -10.64 0.73 7.81
N ASP A 233 -11.46 0.59 8.85
CA ASP A 233 -11.68 -0.70 9.54
C ASP A 233 -12.35 -1.73 8.62
N VAL A 234 -13.39 -1.31 7.90
CA VAL A 234 -14.07 -2.19 6.92
C VAL A 234 -13.12 -2.58 5.79
N ARG A 235 -12.30 -1.65 5.28
CA ARG A 235 -11.30 -1.97 4.25
C ARG A 235 -10.29 -3.01 4.73
N MET A 236 -9.85 -2.90 5.98
CA MET A 236 -8.88 -3.83 6.56
C MET A 236 -9.50 -5.23 6.75
N GLU A 237 -10.73 -5.32 7.27
CA GLU A 237 -11.39 -6.62 7.42
C GLU A 237 -11.74 -7.29 6.09
N ILE A 238 -12.14 -6.52 5.07
CA ILE A 238 -12.34 -7.03 3.71
C ILE A 238 -11.02 -7.51 3.12
N ALA A 239 -9.92 -6.80 3.38
CA ALA A 239 -8.59 -7.21 2.94
C ALA A 239 -8.14 -8.53 3.54
N LYS A 240 -8.39 -8.75 4.85
CA LYS A 240 -8.13 -10.04 5.50
C LYS A 240 -8.94 -11.17 4.87
N LEU A 241 -10.24 -10.93 4.61
CA LEU A 241 -11.12 -11.90 3.96
C LEU A 241 -10.60 -12.30 2.59
N LEU A 242 -10.43 -11.31 1.73
CA LEU A 242 -10.13 -11.54 0.33
C LEU A 242 -8.68 -11.99 0.13
N GLY A 243 -7.75 -11.43 0.91
CA GLY A 243 -6.35 -11.83 0.90
C GLY A 243 -6.17 -13.28 1.33
N PHE A 244 -6.84 -13.70 2.41
CA PHE A 244 -6.81 -15.09 2.85
C PHE A 244 -7.42 -16.05 1.82
N VAL A 245 -8.60 -15.69 1.27
CA VAL A 245 -9.28 -16.51 0.24
C VAL A 245 -8.41 -16.68 -0.99
N LEU A 246 -7.82 -15.61 -1.52
CA LEU A 246 -6.94 -15.68 -2.68
C LEU A 246 -5.63 -16.43 -2.40
N ALA A 247 -5.07 -16.31 -1.20
CA ALA A 247 -3.85 -17.03 -0.86
C ALA A 247 -4.11 -18.54 -0.74
N LYS A 248 -5.25 -18.92 -0.16
CA LYS A 248 -5.65 -20.32 -0.01
C LYS A 248 -5.80 -21.06 -1.34
N THR A 249 -6.32 -20.41 -2.38
CA THR A 249 -6.40 -21.04 -3.72
C THR A 249 -5.02 -21.38 -4.28
N GLN A 250 -3.97 -20.65 -3.89
CA GLN A 250 -2.60 -20.92 -4.33
C GLN A 250 -1.91 -21.99 -3.48
N LEU A 251 -2.07 -21.93 -2.15
CA LEU A 251 -1.41 -22.85 -1.22
C LEU A 251 -1.98 -24.27 -1.32
N ASP A 252 -3.30 -24.43 -1.46
CA ASP A 252 -3.92 -25.76 -1.53
C ASP A 252 -3.73 -26.42 -2.91
N SER A 253 -3.47 -25.63 -3.97
CA SER A 253 -3.12 -26.13 -5.31
C SER A 253 -1.76 -26.85 -5.35
N GLY A 254 -0.88 -26.61 -4.37
CA GLY A 254 0.43 -27.27 -4.26
C GLY A 254 0.36 -28.72 -3.75
N ILE A 255 -0.74 -29.12 -3.11
CA ILE A 255 -0.87 -30.46 -2.50
C ILE A 255 -1.27 -31.51 -3.55
N SER A 256 -1.89 -31.12 -4.66
CA SER A 256 -2.32 -32.04 -5.72
C SER A 256 -1.21 -32.47 -6.69
N VAL A 257 -0.03 -31.85 -6.65
CA VAL A 257 1.09 -32.18 -7.57
C VAL A 257 2.11 -33.15 -6.92
N ALA A 258 2.02 -33.40 -5.61
CA ALA A 258 2.98 -34.25 -4.90
C ALA A 258 2.54 -35.73 -4.69
N ILE A 259 1.34 -36.13 -5.14
CA ILE A 259 0.88 -37.53 -5.12
C ILE A 259 0.79 -38.06 -6.57
N GLY A 260 1.90 -37.97 -7.27
CA GLY A 260 2.05 -38.46 -8.64
C GLY A 260 3.43 -39.05 -8.83
N ASN A 261 3.80 -40.03 -8.01
CA ASN A 261 4.84 -41.02 -8.30
C ASN A 261 4.83 -42.09 -7.20
N GLY A 262 4.26 -43.25 -7.51
CA GLY A 262 4.19 -44.39 -6.60
C GLY A 262 3.49 -45.56 -7.26
N ASN A 263 4.26 -46.32 -8.04
CA ASN A 263 4.08 -47.68 -8.55
C ASN A 263 2.68 -48.32 -8.53
N SER A 264 2.27 -48.71 -9.73
CA SER A 264 1.29 -49.74 -10.03
C SER A 264 1.58 -51.05 -9.28
N ILE A 265 0.57 -51.56 -8.57
CA ILE A 265 0.41 -53.00 -8.36
C ILE A 265 -0.99 -53.39 -8.86
N THR A 266 -0.97 -54.38 -9.74
CA THR A 266 -2.05 -55.02 -10.47
C THR A 266 -2.88 -55.96 -9.60
N SER A 267 -4.22 -55.96 -9.76
CA SER A 267 -5.04 -57.19 -9.78
C SER A 267 -6.53 -56.94 -10.07
N ASN A 268 -6.90 -57.22 -11.33
CA ASN A 268 -8.06 -57.97 -11.86
C ASN A 268 -9.49 -57.89 -11.25
N ALA A 269 -10.42 -57.57 -12.17
CA ALA A 269 -11.65 -58.29 -12.58
C ALA A 269 -12.83 -58.37 -11.56
N SER A 270 -14.13 -58.22 -11.89
CA SER A 270 -14.86 -58.46 -13.15
C SER A 270 -16.32 -57.92 -13.10
N THR A 271 -16.81 -57.52 -14.29
CA THR A 271 -18.19 -57.61 -14.84
C THR A 271 -19.44 -57.00 -14.17
N GLY A 272 -20.10 -56.10 -14.91
CA GLY A 272 -21.52 -56.29 -15.30
C GLY A 272 -22.48 -55.10 -15.16
N GLY A 273 -22.78 -54.41 -16.29
CA GLY A 273 -24.18 -54.05 -16.60
C GLY A 273 -24.64 -52.58 -16.56
N VAL A 274 -24.84 -52.05 -17.77
CA VAL A 274 -25.92 -51.14 -18.23
C VAL A 274 -25.79 -49.63 -17.98
N SER A 275 -25.45 -48.97 -19.08
CA SER A 275 -25.59 -47.54 -19.36
C SER A 275 -27.04 -47.05 -19.24
N SER A 276 -27.25 -45.97 -18.49
CA SER A 276 -28.30 -45.00 -18.77
C SER A 276 -27.77 -43.59 -18.53
N ASN A 277 -27.63 -42.84 -19.63
CA ASN A 277 -27.19 -41.46 -19.67
C ASN A 277 -28.19 -40.56 -18.92
N GLN A 278 -27.74 -39.94 -17.83
CA GLN A 278 -28.22 -38.61 -17.46
C GLN A 278 -27.02 -37.71 -17.17
N ASN A 279 -27.03 -36.56 -17.84
CA ASN A 279 -26.02 -35.51 -17.83
C ASN A 279 -25.62 -35.10 -16.41
N LEU A 280 -24.43 -35.52 -15.98
CA LEU A 280 -23.67 -34.86 -14.92
C LEU A 280 -22.42 -34.24 -15.55
N ALA A 281 -22.58 -33.06 -16.14
CA ALA A 281 -21.45 -32.19 -16.45
C ALA A 281 -20.89 -31.64 -15.13
N GLY A 282 -20.16 -32.49 -14.41
CA GLY A 282 -19.32 -32.10 -13.28
C GLY A 282 -18.20 -31.20 -13.79
N GLY A 283 -18.43 -29.89 -13.71
CA GLY A 283 -17.44 -28.87 -14.01
C GLY A 283 -16.22 -29.04 -13.12
N ARG A 284 -15.21 -29.70 -13.65
CA ARG A 284 -13.85 -29.74 -13.12
C ARG A 284 -13.32 -28.30 -13.15
N SER A 285 -13.51 -27.55 -12.07
CA SER A 285 -13.00 -26.17 -11.99
C SER A 285 -11.49 -26.21 -12.12
N LYS A 286 -10.96 -25.63 -13.22
CA LYS A 286 -9.52 -25.45 -13.41
C LYS A 286 -8.94 -24.76 -12.15
N PRO A 287 -7.77 -25.19 -11.64
CA PRO A 287 -7.11 -24.48 -10.55
C PRO A 287 -6.84 -23.04 -11.00
N THR A 288 -7.27 -22.07 -10.20
CA THR A 288 -7.05 -20.64 -10.48
C THR A 288 -5.56 -20.36 -10.45
N THR A 289 -4.99 -19.95 -11.59
CA THR A 289 -3.55 -19.69 -11.67
C THR A 289 -3.20 -18.36 -11.00
N LEU A 290 -1.91 -18.17 -10.68
CA LEU A 290 -1.42 -16.92 -10.13
C LEU A 290 -1.66 -15.73 -11.07
N ASP A 291 -1.52 -15.94 -12.37
CA ASP A 291 -1.80 -14.92 -13.38
C ASP A 291 -3.28 -14.53 -13.36
N ASP A 292 -4.18 -15.50 -13.19
CA ASP A 292 -5.61 -15.22 -13.04
C ASP A 292 -5.86 -14.34 -11.82
N ILE A 293 -5.26 -14.63 -10.66
CA ILE A 293 -5.39 -13.79 -9.46
C ILE A 293 -4.86 -12.37 -9.70
N PHE A 294 -3.71 -12.24 -10.35
CA PHE A 294 -3.15 -10.95 -10.69
C PHE A 294 -4.02 -10.17 -11.69
N THR A 295 -4.68 -10.84 -12.64
CA THR A 295 -5.67 -10.20 -13.51
C THR A 295 -6.96 -9.82 -12.75
N LEU A 296 -7.35 -10.62 -11.75
CA LEU A 296 -8.49 -10.36 -10.87
C LEU A 296 -8.26 -9.13 -9.98
N LEU A 297 -7.09 -9.04 -9.35
CA LEU A 297 -6.74 -7.89 -8.51
C LEU A 297 -6.46 -6.64 -9.32
N SER A 298 -5.74 -6.75 -10.44
CA SER A 298 -5.43 -5.59 -11.29
C SER A 298 -6.68 -4.97 -11.88
N SER A 299 -7.62 -5.76 -12.41
CA SER A 299 -8.86 -5.17 -12.92
C SER A 299 -9.79 -4.73 -11.79
N ALA A 300 -9.73 -5.26 -10.58
CA ALA A 300 -10.44 -4.68 -9.43
C ALA A 300 -9.85 -3.31 -9.06
N PHE A 301 -8.53 -3.18 -9.08
CA PHE A 301 -7.81 -1.94 -8.82
C PHE A 301 -8.07 -0.85 -9.88
N LEU A 302 -8.13 -1.25 -11.16
CA LEU A 302 -8.28 -0.35 -12.31
C LEU A 302 -9.74 -0.05 -12.70
N ARG A 303 -10.67 -0.96 -12.42
CA ARG A 303 -12.09 -0.85 -12.84
C ARG A 303 -13.08 -0.83 -11.69
N GLY A 304 -12.65 -1.14 -10.46
CA GLY A 304 -13.52 -1.18 -9.29
C GLY A 304 -14.68 -2.19 -9.44
N PRO A 305 -15.84 -1.91 -8.81
CA PRO A 305 -17.04 -2.73 -8.93
C PRO A 305 -17.58 -2.82 -10.36
N SER A 306 -17.23 -1.83 -11.21
CA SER A 306 -17.63 -1.76 -12.62
C SER A 306 -16.94 -2.78 -13.52
N ARG A 307 -16.09 -3.67 -12.97
CA ARG A 307 -15.75 -4.95 -13.64
C ARG A 307 -17.02 -5.70 -14.07
N PHE A 308 -18.11 -5.59 -13.28
CA PHE A 308 -19.34 -6.35 -13.49
C PHE A 308 -20.48 -5.54 -14.16
N HIS A 309 -20.30 -4.23 -14.38
CA HIS A 309 -21.29 -3.36 -15.03
C HIS A 309 -20.58 -2.33 -15.93
N LYS A 310 -21.00 -2.20 -17.19
CA LYS A 310 -20.47 -1.21 -18.15
C LYS A 310 -20.77 0.21 -17.64
N GLY A 311 -19.79 0.87 -17.03
CA GLY A 311 -19.87 2.27 -16.59
C GLY A 311 -18.49 2.92 -16.65
N SER A 312 -18.44 4.17 -17.13
CA SER A 312 -17.22 4.96 -17.36
C SER A 312 -16.75 5.76 -16.14
N SER A 313 -17.32 5.53 -14.95
CA SER A 313 -16.99 6.29 -13.74
C SER A 313 -15.60 5.94 -13.21
N SER A 314 -14.81 6.96 -12.87
CA SER A 314 -13.53 6.84 -12.16
C SER A 314 -13.68 6.02 -10.87
N VAL A 315 -12.74 5.10 -10.61
CA VAL A 315 -12.77 4.25 -9.40
C VAL A 315 -12.55 5.10 -8.14
N SER A 316 -13.38 4.87 -7.12
CA SER A 316 -13.28 5.58 -5.84
C SER A 316 -11.93 5.32 -5.13
N ARG A 317 -11.44 6.32 -4.39
CA ARG A 317 -10.14 6.22 -3.70
C ARG A 317 -10.18 5.14 -2.62
N GLU A 318 -11.34 4.95 -2.00
CA GLU A 318 -11.63 3.95 -0.99
C GLU A 318 -11.48 2.53 -1.54
N VAL A 319 -12.06 2.26 -2.73
CA VAL A 319 -11.90 0.97 -3.41
C VAL A 319 -10.44 0.72 -3.75
N ARG A 320 -9.75 1.69 -4.34
CA ARG A 320 -8.34 1.52 -4.73
C ARG A 320 -7.43 1.30 -3.51
N ALA A 321 -7.66 2.02 -2.40
CA ALA A 321 -6.96 1.78 -1.14
C ALA A 321 -7.29 0.38 -0.57
N GLY A 322 -8.54 -0.04 -0.61
CA GLY A 322 -8.99 -1.36 -0.16
C GLY A 322 -8.33 -2.49 -0.93
N ILE A 323 -8.30 -2.43 -2.27
CA ILE A 323 -7.60 -3.43 -3.10
C ILE A 323 -6.10 -3.44 -2.83
N THR A 324 -5.49 -2.29 -2.50
CA THR A 324 -4.08 -2.24 -2.08
C THR A 324 -3.86 -3.04 -0.79
N TYR A 325 -4.78 -2.98 0.17
CA TYR A 325 -4.72 -3.79 1.38
C TYR A 325 -4.95 -5.28 1.09
N VAL A 326 -5.86 -5.61 0.16
CA VAL A 326 -6.05 -6.99 -0.31
C VAL A 326 -4.76 -7.55 -0.89
N TYR A 327 -4.05 -6.79 -1.74
CA TYR A 327 -2.73 -7.20 -2.24
C TYR A 327 -1.75 -7.48 -1.10
N LEU A 328 -1.71 -6.61 -0.08
CA LEU A 328 -0.81 -6.77 1.06
C LEU A 328 -1.11 -8.04 1.86
N GLU A 329 -2.37 -8.31 2.19
CA GLU A 329 -2.77 -9.50 2.94
C GLU A 329 -2.59 -10.78 2.11
N PHE A 330 -2.98 -10.77 0.83
CA PHE A 330 -2.75 -11.88 -0.10
C PHE A 330 -1.27 -12.28 -0.13
N LEU A 331 -0.39 -11.32 -0.42
CA LEU A 331 1.06 -11.57 -0.52
C LEU A 331 1.67 -11.95 0.84
N THR A 332 1.15 -11.38 1.94
CA THR A 332 1.58 -11.74 3.31
C THR A 332 1.24 -13.19 3.65
N HIS A 333 0.09 -13.69 3.20
CA HIS A 333 -0.33 -15.07 3.45
C HIS A 333 0.43 -16.12 2.61
N LEU A 334 1.01 -15.75 1.47
CA LEU A 334 1.87 -16.65 0.69
C LEU A 334 3.24 -16.92 1.38
N GLY A 335 3.65 -16.06 2.31
CA GLY A 335 4.86 -16.23 3.11
C GLY A 335 6.13 -15.63 2.49
N SER A 336 7.16 -15.44 3.32
CA SER A 336 8.42 -14.79 2.94
C SER A 336 9.17 -15.55 1.84
N ASP A 337 9.27 -16.87 1.94
CA ASP A 337 10.08 -17.68 1.03
C ASP A 337 9.53 -17.64 -0.39
N TRP A 338 8.19 -17.74 -0.50
CA TRP A 338 7.48 -17.60 -1.75
C TRP A 338 7.69 -16.21 -2.37
N LEU A 339 7.62 -15.14 -1.55
CA LEU A 339 7.78 -13.77 -2.00
C LEU A 339 9.19 -13.48 -2.53
N VAL A 340 10.23 -14.04 -1.90
CA VAL A 340 11.61 -13.88 -2.37
C VAL A 340 11.78 -14.55 -3.74
N ALA A 341 11.28 -15.79 -3.89
CA ALA A 341 11.35 -16.55 -5.14
C ALA A 341 10.60 -15.86 -6.30
N HIS A 342 9.45 -15.23 -6.03
CA HIS A 342 8.60 -14.60 -7.05
C HIS A 342 8.68 -13.07 -7.07
N SER A 343 9.74 -12.50 -6.48
CA SER A 343 9.86 -11.06 -6.27
C SER A 343 9.84 -10.26 -7.58
N TYR A 344 10.50 -10.74 -8.64
CA TYR A 344 10.49 -10.08 -9.96
C TYR A 344 9.08 -10.01 -10.58
N THR A 345 8.33 -11.11 -10.54
CA THR A 345 6.96 -11.19 -11.08
C THR A 345 6.01 -10.28 -10.30
N MET A 346 6.10 -10.29 -8.97
CA MET A 346 5.30 -9.41 -8.11
C MET A 346 5.60 -7.93 -8.37
N LEU A 347 6.88 -7.55 -8.47
CA LEU A 347 7.30 -6.16 -8.71
C LEU A 347 6.87 -5.69 -10.10
N SER A 348 7.10 -6.50 -11.13
CA SER A 348 6.70 -6.17 -12.51
C SER A 348 5.18 -6.01 -12.63
N HIS A 349 4.40 -6.88 -11.98
CA HIS A 349 2.95 -6.75 -11.89
C HIS A 349 2.52 -5.44 -11.21
N CYS A 350 3.00 -5.18 -9.99
CA CYS A 350 2.62 -3.98 -9.24
C CYS A 350 2.98 -2.70 -10.02
N LEU A 351 4.15 -2.66 -10.64
CA LEU A 351 4.58 -1.51 -11.42
C LEU A 351 3.81 -1.38 -12.74
N SER A 352 3.34 -2.48 -13.34
CA SER A 352 2.51 -2.43 -14.56
C SER A 352 1.19 -1.67 -14.33
N LEU A 353 0.64 -1.73 -13.11
CA LEU A 353 -0.59 -1.02 -12.74
C LEU A 353 -0.46 0.50 -12.89
N LEU A 354 0.75 1.06 -12.74
CA LEU A 354 0.99 2.49 -12.91
C LEU A 354 0.83 2.92 -14.37
N THR A 355 1.21 2.05 -15.30
CA THR A 355 1.22 2.33 -16.74
C THR A 355 -0.16 2.32 -17.39
N SER A 356 -1.23 2.00 -16.65
CA SER A 356 -2.58 1.97 -17.19
C SER A 356 -3.09 3.40 -17.46
N PRO A 357 -3.72 3.68 -18.61
CA PRO A 357 -4.29 4.99 -18.90
C PRO A 357 -5.39 5.39 -17.89
N ARG A 358 -6.02 4.41 -17.23
CA ARG A 358 -7.06 4.66 -16.21
C ARG A 358 -6.52 5.13 -14.88
N THR A 359 -5.23 4.90 -14.59
CA THR A 359 -4.56 5.38 -13.38
C THR A 359 -3.84 6.71 -13.60
N THR A 360 -3.64 7.10 -14.85
CA THR A 360 -2.96 8.33 -15.26
C THR A 360 -3.91 9.38 -15.83
N SER A 361 -5.23 9.14 -15.78
CA SER A 361 -6.24 10.03 -16.36
C SER A 361 -6.21 11.45 -15.78
N THR A 362 -5.96 11.56 -14.47
CA THR A 362 -5.69 12.83 -13.79
C THR A 362 -4.40 12.77 -12.98
N PRO A 363 -3.68 13.90 -12.81
CA PRO A 363 -2.46 13.92 -12.00
C PRO A 363 -2.71 13.51 -10.54
N SER A 364 -3.91 13.78 -10.02
CA SER A 364 -4.31 13.40 -8.67
C SER A 364 -4.46 11.88 -8.49
N GLU A 365 -5.03 11.20 -9.48
CA GLU A 365 -5.16 9.74 -9.49
C GLU A 365 -3.80 9.05 -9.69
N ALA A 366 -2.95 9.61 -10.53
CA ALA A 366 -1.60 9.12 -10.74
C ALA A 366 -0.77 9.21 -9.45
N ALA A 367 -0.86 10.34 -8.74
CA ALA A 367 -0.22 10.52 -7.44
C ALA A 367 -0.75 9.56 -6.38
N PHE A 368 -2.08 9.38 -6.31
CA PHE A 368 -2.70 8.46 -5.36
C PHE A 368 -2.35 7.00 -5.64
N THR A 369 -2.31 6.60 -6.91
CA THR A 369 -1.90 5.24 -7.32
C THR A 369 -0.44 4.97 -6.94
N ARG A 370 0.46 5.95 -7.14
CA ARG A 370 1.85 5.85 -6.65
C ARG A 370 1.94 5.74 -5.13
N LEU A 371 1.11 6.47 -4.40
CA LEU A 371 1.07 6.38 -2.94
C LEU A 371 0.65 4.97 -2.49
N CYS A 372 -0.39 4.41 -3.10
CA CYS A 372 -0.85 3.04 -2.81
C CYS A 372 0.25 2.00 -3.06
N LEU A 373 0.86 2.02 -4.24
CA LEU A 373 1.79 0.97 -4.65
C LEU A 373 3.21 1.19 -4.12
N GLY A 374 3.79 2.36 -4.40
CA GLY A 374 5.17 2.69 -4.05
C GLY A 374 5.35 3.31 -2.67
N GLY A 375 4.30 3.91 -2.10
CA GLY A 375 4.35 4.49 -0.75
C GLY A 375 3.91 3.52 0.34
N TYR A 376 2.95 2.64 0.05
CA TYR A 376 2.35 1.74 1.02
C TYR A 376 2.68 0.26 0.75
N LEU A 377 2.19 -0.32 -0.35
CA LEU A 377 2.27 -1.77 -0.61
C LEU A 377 3.70 -2.31 -0.64
N LEU A 378 4.52 -1.85 -1.60
CA LEU A 378 5.87 -2.37 -1.79
C LEU A 378 6.78 -2.12 -0.57
N PRO A 379 6.84 -0.89 0.02
CA PRO A 379 7.66 -0.69 1.22
C PRO A 379 7.22 -1.51 2.43
N ARG A 380 5.90 -1.75 2.60
CA ARG A 380 5.38 -2.61 3.69
C ARG A 380 5.80 -4.07 3.50
N LEU A 381 5.68 -4.61 2.28
CA LEU A 381 6.09 -5.97 1.96
C LEU A 381 7.59 -6.16 2.17
N LEU A 382 8.40 -5.26 1.63
CA LEU A 382 9.87 -5.33 1.72
C LEU A 382 10.36 -5.26 3.16
N ARG A 383 9.80 -4.36 3.98
CA ARG A 383 10.19 -4.27 5.39
C ARG A 383 9.75 -5.44 6.25
N ARG A 384 8.61 -6.07 5.94
CA ARG A 384 8.03 -7.13 6.78
C ARG A 384 8.52 -8.53 6.44
N HIS A 385 8.76 -8.81 5.16
CA HIS A 385 8.95 -10.18 4.65
C HIS A 385 10.31 -10.44 4.01
N PHE A 386 11.08 -9.40 3.67
CA PHE A 386 12.37 -9.59 2.99
C PHE A 386 13.51 -9.32 3.97
N SER A 387 14.42 -10.29 4.09
CA SER A 387 15.72 -10.10 4.73
C SER A 387 16.55 -9.06 3.97
N GLU A 388 17.61 -8.54 4.58
CA GLU A 388 18.46 -7.51 3.98
C GLU A 388 19.09 -8.01 2.68
N ALA A 389 19.52 -9.27 2.63
CA ALA A 389 20.04 -9.91 1.42
C ALA A 389 18.97 -10.02 0.32
N ALA A 390 17.73 -10.37 0.68
CA ALA A 390 16.62 -10.43 -0.26
C ALA A 390 16.19 -9.04 -0.76
N GLN A 391 16.27 -8.01 0.09
CA GLN A 391 16.03 -6.62 -0.30
C GLN A 391 17.06 -6.14 -1.34
N VAL A 392 18.33 -6.55 -1.23
CA VAL A 392 19.36 -6.28 -2.25
C VAL A 392 19.03 -6.96 -3.58
N ALA A 393 18.55 -8.20 -3.57
CA ALA A 393 18.08 -8.88 -4.78
C ALA A 393 16.90 -8.14 -5.44
N VAL A 394 15.93 -7.67 -4.63
CA VAL A 394 14.82 -6.81 -5.10
C VAL A 394 15.34 -5.52 -5.72
N ALA A 395 16.32 -4.85 -5.12
CA ALA A 395 16.92 -3.63 -5.67
C ALA A 395 17.50 -3.88 -7.07
N ARG A 396 18.17 -5.02 -7.28
CA ARG A 396 18.67 -5.42 -8.61
C ARG A 396 17.53 -5.65 -9.61
N HIS A 397 16.45 -6.32 -9.21
CA HIS A 397 15.28 -6.50 -10.06
C HIS A 397 14.66 -5.15 -10.47
N LEU A 398 14.53 -4.21 -9.53
CA LEU A 398 14.07 -2.85 -9.81
C LEU A 398 14.98 -2.12 -10.79
N LEU A 399 16.29 -2.31 -10.69
CA LEU A 399 17.27 -1.71 -11.62
C LEU A 399 17.17 -2.29 -13.03
N VAL A 400 16.99 -3.60 -13.15
CA VAL A 400 16.73 -4.24 -14.45
C VAL A 400 15.45 -3.67 -15.07
N LEU A 401 14.36 -3.56 -14.30
CA LEU A 401 13.10 -2.99 -14.78
C LEU A 401 13.21 -1.52 -15.17
N LEU A 402 13.95 -0.73 -14.39
CA LEU A 402 14.25 0.68 -14.68
C LEU A 402 15.05 0.79 -15.99
N SER A 403 16.14 0.03 -16.12
CA SER A 403 17.03 0.09 -17.29
C SER A 403 16.33 -0.36 -18.58
N LEU A 404 15.50 -1.41 -18.53
CA LEU A 404 14.67 -1.86 -19.66
C LEU A 404 13.72 -0.78 -20.15
N ARG A 405 13.09 -0.03 -19.24
CA ARG A 405 12.18 1.07 -19.60
C ARG A 405 12.94 2.26 -20.19
N MET A 406 14.12 2.58 -19.65
CA MET A 406 14.94 3.69 -20.16
C MET A 406 15.60 3.38 -21.51
N ARG A 407 15.98 2.12 -21.80
CA ARG A 407 16.49 1.72 -23.13
C ARG A 407 15.44 1.88 -24.23
N LYS A 408 14.17 1.56 -23.94
CA LYS A 408 13.05 1.79 -24.89
C LYS A 408 12.91 3.26 -25.31
N ARG A 409 13.28 4.20 -24.43
CA ARG A 409 13.30 5.66 -24.71
C ARG A 409 14.44 6.07 -25.66
N THR A 410 15.60 5.43 -25.57
CA THR A 410 16.78 5.78 -26.38
C THR A 410 16.65 5.30 -27.83
N ASN A 411 15.88 4.21 -28.05
CA ASN A 411 15.66 3.62 -29.37
C ASN A 411 14.44 4.19 -30.13
N GLN A 412 13.75 5.21 -29.61
CA GLN A 412 12.72 5.92 -30.36
C GLN A 412 13.37 6.97 -31.27
N PRO A 413 13.09 6.99 -32.59
CA PRO A 413 13.66 8.00 -33.48
C PRO A 413 13.11 9.37 -33.07
N LEU A 414 14.01 10.28 -32.72
CA LEU A 414 13.73 11.70 -32.46
C LEU A 414 13.15 12.34 -33.72
N GLN A 415 11.83 12.41 -33.84
CA GLN A 415 11.20 13.34 -34.79
C GLN A 415 11.47 14.76 -34.29
N GLY A 416 12.33 15.48 -35.02
CA GLY A 416 12.54 16.92 -34.79
C GLY A 416 14.00 17.39 -34.70
N GLN A 417 14.96 16.76 -35.37
CA GLN A 417 16.22 17.43 -35.74
C GLN A 417 16.71 16.93 -37.11
N SER A 418 16.00 17.29 -38.18
CA SER A 418 16.55 17.26 -39.54
C SER A 418 16.98 18.66 -39.92
N GLN A 419 18.27 18.97 -39.74
CA GLN A 419 19.14 19.69 -40.70
C GLN A 419 20.56 19.74 -40.12
N LEU A 420 21.54 19.47 -40.98
CA LEU A 420 23.00 19.46 -40.76
C LEU A 420 23.61 18.24 -40.04
N ARG A 421 23.80 17.16 -40.80
CA ARG A 421 25.14 16.52 -40.94
C ARG A 421 25.14 15.54 -42.11
N GLY A 422 25.41 16.08 -43.30
CA GLY A 422 26.15 15.33 -44.31
C GLY A 422 27.64 15.54 -44.04
N LEU A 423 28.41 14.44 -44.07
CA LEU A 423 29.85 14.30 -44.38
C LEU A 423 30.54 13.27 -43.46
N GLY A 424 31.14 12.24 -44.10
CA GLY A 424 32.17 11.34 -43.52
C GLY A 424 31.62 10.02 -42.98
N LYS A 425 31.33 9.02 -43.84
CA LYS A 425 32.23 7.93 -44.30
C LYS A 425 33.03 7.21 -43.20
N GLY A 426 32.77 5.90 -43.10
CA GLY A 426 33.82 4.87 -43.07
C GLY A 426 34.19 4.33 -41.69
N LEU A 427 33.73 3.10 -41.40
CA LEU A 427 34.54 1.92 -41.04
C LEU A 427 33.68 0.91 -40.27
N ARG A 428 33.47 -0.27 -40.88
CA ARG A 428 33.07 -1.51 -40.20
C ARG A 428 34.34 -2.30 -39.86
N PRO A 429 34.27 -3.18 -38.85
CA PRO A 429 34.76 -4.56 -39.01
C PRO A 429 33.60 -5.54 -38.68
N VAL A 430 33.09 -6.31 -39.64
CA VAL A 430 33.54 -7.66 -40.07
C VAL A 430 33.49 -8.70 -38.95
N SER A 431 32.43 -9.51 -39.00
CA SER A 431 32.28 -10.82 -38.37
C SER A 431 32.37 -11.89 -39.47
N SER A 432 33.18 -12.92 -39.24
CA SER A 432 33.50 -13.99 -40.20
C SER A 432 32.56 -15.21 -40.13
N ALA A 433 32.59 -15.97 -41.24
CA ALA A 433 32.07 -17.32 -41.53
C ALA A 433 30.56 -17.43 -41.83
N GLU A 434 30.12 -17.35 -43.10
CA GLU A 434 30.18 -18.35 -44.22
C GLU A 434 29.19 -19.53 -44.06
N GLN A 435 28.17 -19.62 -44.92
CA GLN A 435 28.13 -20.47 -46.12
C GLN A 435 26.74 -20.45 -46.82
N LEU A 436 26.78 -20.13 -48.13
CA LEU A 436 26.08 -20.74 -49.30
C LEU A 436 24.55 -20.94 -49.26
N GLY A 437 23.75 -20.59 -50.28
CA GLY A 437 24.05 -20.15 -51.65
C GLY A 437 22.80 -19.80 -52.47
N GLU A 438 23.09 -19.44 -53.73
CA GLU A 438 22.25 -19.36 -54.95
C GLU A 438 21.30 -18.16 -55.17
N GLN A 439 21.80 -17.21 -56.01
CA GLN A 439 21.37 -16.93 -57.41
C GLN A 439 19.85 -16.91 -57.68
N THR A 440 19.24 -15.96 -58.40
CA THR A 440 19.71 -15.03 -59.44
C THR A 440 18.53 -14.09 -59.81
N THR A 441 18.84 -12.87 -60.28
CA THR A 441 18.19 -12.06 -61.35
C THR A 441 16.65 -11.94 -61.40
N GLY A 442 16.01 -10.79 -61.60
CA GLY A 442 16.38 -9.47 -62.06
C GLY A 442 15.10 -8.66 -62.28
N SER A 443 15.21 -7.34 -62.15
CA SER A 443 14.20 -6.32 -62.51
C SER A 443 13.94 -6.32 -64.05
N PRO A 444 13.11 -5.43 -64.67
CA PRO A 444 12.37 -4.28 -64.13
C PRO A 444 10.97 -3.98 -64.75
N SER A 445 10.36 -2.89 -64.27
CA SER A 445 9.63 -1.85 -65.06
C SER A 445 8.15 -1.99 -65.43
N GLY A 446 7.46 -0.84 -65.38
CA GLY A 446 6.20 -0.50 -66.08
C GLY A 446 5.06 -0.10 -65.13
N SER A 447 4.82 1.17 -64.77
CA SER A 447 4.25 2.31 -65.54
C SER A 447 2.72 2.28 -65.75
N GLY A 448 2.05 3.40 -65.43
CA GLY A 448 0.73 3.80 -65.96
C GLY A 448 -0.32 4.07 -64.87
N SER A 449 -0.62 5.33 -64.54
CA SER A 449 -1.72 6.17 -65.10
C SER A 449 -3.09 5.86 -64.45
N GLY A 450 -3.98 6.78 -64.07
CA GLY A 450 -4.09 8.24 -64.18
C GLY A 450 -5.55 8.64 -63.84
N GLY A 451 -5.79 9.94 -63.61
CA GLY A 451 -7.12 10.60 -63.54
C GLY A 451 -7.81 10.56 -62.17
N GLY A 452 -8.26 11.63 -61.54
CA GLY A 452 -8.59 13.00 -61.99
C GLY A 452 -10.08 13.24 -61.76
N SER A 453 -10.43 14.16 -60.85
CA SER A 453 -11.67 14.98 -60.84
C SER A 453 -11.65 15.92 -59.62
N GLU A 454 -11.72 17.21 -59.91
CA GLU A 454 -11.94 18.32 -58.98
C GLU A 454 -13.44 18.47 -58.69
N ASP A 455 -13.80 18.97 -57.51
CA ASP A 455 -14.88 19.97 -57.37
C ASP A 455 -14.93 20.57 -55.94
N GLY A 456 -14.63 21.88 -55.88
CA GLY A 456 -15.54 22.91 -55.39
C GLY A 456 -16.05 22.92 -53.94
N SER A 457 -15.48 23.84 -53.15
CA SER A 457 -16.17 24.77 -52.22
C SER A 457 -16.75 24.26 -50.88
N GLY A 458 -16.25 24.81 -49.77
CA GLY A 458 -16.84 24.67 -48.44
C GLY A 458 -16.38 25.79 -47.49
N GLY A 459 -17.34 26.60 -47.05
CA GLY A 459 -17.16 27.77 -46.19
C GLY A 459 -16.83 27.46 -44.73
N ALA A 460 -16.44 28.52 -44.04
CA ALA A 460 -15.99 28.55 -42.65
C ALA A 460 -17.05 28.06 -41.64
N GLY A 461 -16.62 27.18 -40.74
CA GLY A 461 -17.37 26.76 -39.56
C GLY A 461 -16.43 26.03 -38.60
N THR A 462 -15.82 26.76 -37.68
CA THR A 462 -14.91 26.24 -36.65
C THR A 462 -15.68 25.44 -35.59
N SER A 463 -15.63 24.11 -35.69
CA SER A 463 -15.91 23.19 -34.58
C SER A 463 -14.81 22.12 -34.52
N GLY A 464 -13.83 22.34 -33.63
CA GLY A 464 -12.72 21.42 -33.40
C GLY A 464 -13.19 20.16 -32.66
N SER A 465 -13.48 19.11 -33.42
CA SER A 465 -13.52 17.73 -32.93
C SER A 465 -12.09 17.19 -32.88
N SER A 466 -11.54 16.98 -31.67
CA SER A 466 -10.29 16.26 -31.48
C SER A 466 -10.58 14.80 -31.12
N GLY A 467 -10.91 14.00 -32.13
CA GLY A 467 -10.72 12.55 -32.10
C GLY A 467 -9.24 12.25 -32.31
N GLY A 468 -8.54 11.91 -31.24
CA GLY A 468 -7.14 11.47 -31.28
C GLY A 468 -7.01 10.19 -30.46
N SER A 469 -6.95 9.06 -31.17
CA SER A 469 -6.56 7.75 -30.65
C SER A 469 -5.21 7.83 -29.94
N SER A 470 -5.22 7.88 -28.61
CA SER A 470 -4.00 7.87 -27.79
C SER A 470 -3.45 6.44 -27.69
N CYS A 471 -2.53 6.11 -28.59
CA CYS A 471 -1.60 5.01 -28.39
C CYS A 471 -0.83 5.21 -27.07
N GLY A 472 -0.83 4.18 -26.21
CA GLY A 472 -0.17 4.22 -24.89
C GLY A 472 1.35 4.40 -25.03
N GLY A 473 1.82 5.63 -24.85
CA GLY A 473 3.22 6.01 -24.99
C GLY A 473 4.13 5.43 -23.90
N ALA A 474 5.39 5.19 -24.26
CA ALA A 474 6.46 4.65 -23.43
C ALA A 474 6.93 5.56 -22.27
N ASP A 475 6.16 6.60 -21.95
CA ASP A 475 6.56 7.72 -21.11
C ASP A 475 5.62 7.87 -19.90
N ASP A 476 5.65 6.91 -18.96
CA ASP A 476 4.98 7.12 -17.68
C ASP A 476 5.98 7.51 -16.59
N PRO A 477 6.15 8.82 -16.28
CA PRO A 477 7.01 9.26 -15.19
C PRO A 477 6.59 8.67 -13.85
N ASN A 478 5.32 8.25 -13.69
CA ASN A 478 4.84 7.68 -12.44
C ASN A 478 5.46 6.31 -12.16
N TYR A 479 5.68 5.50 -13.20
CA TYR A 479 6.40 4.23 -13.11
C TYR A 479 7.82 4.46 -12.58
N LEU A 480 8.57 5.36 -13.22
CA LEU A 480 9.96 5.65 -12.86
C LEU A 480 10.07 6.20 -11.44
N ILE A 481 9.18 7.12 -11.06
CA ILE A 481 9.16 7.68 -9.70
C ILE A 481 8.87 6.59 -8.67
N CYS A 482 7.94 5.67 -8.95
CA CYS A 482 7.65 4.56 -8.06
C CYS A 482 8.87 3.65 -7.88
N CYS A 483 9.54 3.25 -8.97
CA CYS A 483 10.76 2.43 -8.89
C CYS A 483 11.84 3.11 -8.05
N LEU A 484 12.11 4.39 -8.31
CA LEU A 484 13.15 5.15 -7.60
C LEU A 484 12.80 5.36 -6.12
N ASN A 485 11.53 5.60 -5.78
CA ASN A 485 11.09 5.72 -4.39
C ASN A 485 11.22 4.40 -3.64
N VAL A 486 10.83 3.28 -4.25
CA VAL A 486 10.98 1.96 -3.62
C VAL A 486 12.47 1.63 -3.44
N LEU A 487 13.31 1.95 -4.42
CA LEU A 487 14.76 1.79 -4.30
C LEU A 487 15.35 2.65 -3.17
N THR A 488 14.88 3.89 -3.03
CA THR A 488 15.24 4.80 -1.93
C THR A 488 14.92 4.16 -0.58
N GLU A 489 13.73 3.56 -0.44
CA GLU A 489 13.30 2.89 0.78
C GLU A 489 14.11 1.63 1.09
N VAL A 490 14.49 0.85 0.07
CA VAL A 490 15.36 -0.33 0.22
C VAL A 490 16.76 0.05 0.68
N ILE A 491 17.38 1.05 0.05
CA ILE A 491 18.70 1.53 0.47
C ILE A 491 18.64 2.04 1.91
N ARG A 492 17.57 2.75 2.26
CA ARG A 492 17.35 3.28 3.60
C ARG A 492 17.14 2.18 4.65
N SER A 493 16.36 1.14 4.36
CA SER A 493 16.12 0.02 5.30
C SER A 493 17.41 -0.77 5.54
N VAL A 494 18.15 -1.10 4.48
CA VAL A 494 19.44 -1.79 4.58
C VAL A 494 20.44 -0.95 5.38
N ALA A 495 20.54 0.36 5.09
CA ALA A 495 21.44 1.26 5.83
C ALA A 495 21.08 1.39 7.31
N TRP A 496 19.80 1.43 7.66
CA TRP A 496 19.35 1.56 9.06
C TRP A 496 19.70 0.32 9.89
N VAL A 497 19.49 -0.87 9.35
CA VAL A 497 19.88 -2.13 10.01
C VAL A 497 21.38 -2.22 10.19
N LEU A 498 22.16 -1.89 9.15
CA LEU A 498 23.63 -1.91 9.22
C LEU A 498 24.19 -0.97 10.29
N ARG A 499 23.57 0.21 10.45
CA ARG A 499 23.92 1.16 11.51
C ARG A 499 23.57 0.65 12.90
N ALA A 500 22.41 0.00 13.06
CA ALA A 500 21.99 -0.59 14.33
C ALA A 500 22.90 -1.73 14.79
N LEU A 501 23.53 -2.45 13.87
CA LEU A 501 24.42 -3.58 14.18
C LEU A 501 25.91 -3.17 14.34
N LEU A 502 26.28 -1.88 14.23
CA LEU A 502 27.67 -1.38 14.30
C LEU A 502 28.64 -2.07 13.31
N VAL A 503 28.14 -2.60 12.19
CA VAL A 503 28.94 -3.43 11.31
C VAL A 503 29.59 -2.60 10.21
N ALA A 504 30.93 -2.62 10.13
CA ALA A 504 31.74 -2.02 9.07
C ALA A 504 31.53 -2.61 7.65
N TYR A 505 30.64 -3.61 7.50
CA TYR A 505 30.40 -4.38 6.28
C TYR A 505 29.33 -3.77 5.34
N ALA A 506 28.89 -2.52 5.56
CA ALA A 506 27.90 -1.86 4.71
C ALA A 506 28.28 -1.84 3.22
N HIS A 507 29.60 -1.78 2.94
CA HIS A 507 30.12 -1.85 1.59
C HIS A 507 29.81 -3.20 0.91
N ASN A 508 29.94 -4.32 1.60
CA ASN A 508 29.83 -5.65 0.98
C ASN A 508 28.38 -6.00 0.58
N LEU A 509 27.39 -5.47 1.30
CA LEU A 509 25.98 -5.77 1.02
C LEU A 509 25.39 -4.89 -0.10
N LEU A 510 25.86 -3.64 -0.22
CA LEU A 510 25.40 -2.69 -1.26
C LEU A 510 26.30 -2.65 -2.51
N ALA A 511 27.56 -3.12 -2.42
CA ALA A 511 28.47 -3.28 -3.56
C ALA A 511 27.80 -3.93 -4.79
N PRO A 512 26.94 -4.96 -4.64
CA PRO A 512 26.38 -5.63 -5.80
C PRO A 512 25.28 -4.85 -6.54
N ILE A 513 24.85 -3.70 -6.00
CA ILE A 513 23.96 -2.72 -6.65
C ILE A 513 24.79 -1.65 -7.38
N LEU A 514 26.03 -1.43 -6.93
CA LEU A 514 26.98 -0.48 -7.49
C LEU A 514 27.80 -1.07 -8.64
N SER A 515 28.01 -2.38 -8.65
CA SER A 515 28.79 -3.07 -9.67
C SER A 515 27.97 -3.43 -10.92
N SER A 516 28.67 -3.63 -12.03
CA SER A 516 28.12 -4.20 -13.26
C SER A 516 27.49 -5.57 -12.98
N PRO A 517 26.35 -5.92 -13.61
CA PRO A 517 25.69 -5.23 -14.73
C PRO A 517 24.63 -4.18 -14.32
N SER A 518 24.42 -3.95 -13.02
CA SER A 518 23.31 -3.14 -12.52
C SER A 518 23.57 -1.63 -12.46
N ASN A 519 24.85 -1.20 -12.37
CA ASN A 519 25.38 0.18 -12.42
C ASN A 519 24.33 1.26 -12.10
N LEU A 520 23.87 1.28 -10.85
CA LEU A 520 22.85 2.22 -10.38
C LEU A 520 23.24 3.67 -10.67
N VAL A 521 24.50 4.03 -10.37
CA VAL A 521 24.99 5.40 -10.50
C VAL A 521 24.92 5.87 -11.95
N ASP A 522 25.40 5.08 -12.90
CA ASP A 522 25.37 5.46 -14.32
C ASP A 522 23.94 5.60 -14.83
N THR A 523 23.06 4.66 -14.46
CA THR A 523 21.64 4.75 -14.83
C THR A 523 20.98 6.02 -14.31
N LEU A 524 21.32 6.45 -13.08
CA LEU A 524 20.79 7.68 -12.49
C LEU A 524 21.32 8.92 -13.20
N PHE A 525 22.63 9.02 -13.44
CA PHE A 525 23.26 10.19 -14.05
C PHE A 525 22.89 10.34 -15.53
N ASP A 526 22.96 9.26 -16.29
CA ASP A 526 22.81 9.32 -17.74
C ASP A 526 21.34 9.44 -18.16
N ALA A 527 20.42 8.83 -17.39
CA ALA A 527 19.03 8.68 -17.82
C ALA A 527 18.00 9.37 -16.90
N CYS A 528 18.18 9.35 -15.58
CA CYS A 528 17.17 9.84 -14.63
C CYS A 528 17.32 11.32 -14.24
N LEU A 529 18.56 11.81 -14.02
CA LEU A 529 18.82 13.21 -13.67
C LEU A 529 18.56 14.17 -14.84
N CYS A 530 18.67 13.69 -16.07
CA CYS A 530 18.34 14.44 -17.28
C CYS A 530 16.89 14.23 -17.76
N ASN A 531 16.03 13.61 -16.94
CA ASN A 531 14.65 13.34 -17.34
C ASN A 531 13.81 14.64 -17.40
N THR A 532 12.91 14.74 -18.38
CA THR A 532 12.03 15.91 -18.55
C THR A 532 11.11 16.08 -17.34
N SER A 533 10.66 14.98 -16.73
CA SER A 533 9.85 15.01 -15.51
C SER A 533 10.67 15.44 -14.30
N LEU A 534 10.28 16.54 -13.67
CA LEU A 534 10.85 16.99 -12.39
C LEU A 534 10.72 15.93 -11.30
N GLY A 535 9.60 15.19 -11.27
CA GLY A 535 9.38 14.14 -10.25
C GLY A 535 10.42 13.02 -10.33
N VAL A 536 10.80 12.62 -11.54
CA VAL A 536 11.85 11.59 -11.77
C VAL A 536 13.20 12.11 -11.29
N ARG A 537 13.53 13.37 -11.60
CA ARG A 537 14.78 14.01 -11.17
C ARG A 537 14.89 14.10 -9.66
N VAL A 538 13.81 14.52 -8.98
CA VAL A 538 13.76 14.58 -7.51
C VAL A 538 13.92 13.19 -6.88
N ALA A 539 13.23 12.18 -7.42
CA ALA A 539 13.35 10.81 -6.93
C ALA A 539 14.76 10.25 -7.13
N ALA A 540 15.40 10.51 -8.29
CA ALA A 540 16.77 10.10 -8.56
C ALA A 540 17.78 10.79 -7.63
N ALA A 541 17.63 12.09 -7.40
CA ALA A 541 18.42 12.82 -6.42
C ALA A 541 18.24 12.27 -4.99
N ALA A 542 17.03 11.83 -4.63
CA ALA A 542 16.76 11.18 -3.34
C ALA A 542 17.49 9.83 -3.21
N VAL A 543 17.54 9.02 -4.28
CA VAL A 543 18.32 7.77 -4.30
C VAL A 543 19.80 8.05 -4.06
N LEU A 544 20.40 9.01 -4.78
CA LEU A 544 21.82 9.37 -4.61
C LEU A 544 22.11 9.87 -3.19
N ARG A 545 21.23 10.70 -2.63
CA ARG A 545 21.33 11.16 -1.25
C ARG A 545 21.31 9.99 -0.27
N GLN A 546 20.37 9.06 -0.39
CA GLN A 546 20.31 7.91 0.52
C GLN A 546 21.51 6.98 0.35
N LEU A 547 21.99 6.81 -0.89
CA LEU A 547 23.20 6.05 -1.16
C LEU A 547 24.42 6.66 -0.45
N ALA A 548 24.59 7.97 -0.48
CA ALA A 548 25.68 8.67 0.21
C ALA A 548 25.50 8.77 1.74
N VAL A 549 24.30 8.53 2.26
CA VAL A 549 24.06 8.35 3.71
C VAL A 549 24.44 6.92 4.12
N ALA A 550 24.08 5.92 3.30
CA ALA A 550 24.40 4.51 3.52
C ALA A 550 25.91 4.22 3.35
N LEU A 551 26.55 4.87 2.38
CA LEU A 551 27.95 4.68 2.00
C LEU A 551 28.64 6.06 1.92
N PRO A 552 29.16 6.58 3.04
CA PRO A 552 29.82 7.88 3.06
C PRO A 552 31.00 7.99 2.06
N SER A 553 31.68 6.88 1.73
CA SER A 553 32.76 6.84 0.74
C SER A 553 32.34 7.26 -0.66
N GLN A 554 31.06 7.07 -1.02
CA GLN A 554 30.52 7.46 -2.33
C GLN A 554 30.16 8.94 -2.39
N ARG A 555 30.13 9.66 -1.25
CA ARG A 555 29.67 11.05 -1.23
C ARG A 555 30.52 11.98 -2.09
N VAL A 556 31.84 11.97 -1.90
CA VAL A 556 32.76 12.86 -2.63
C VAL A 556 32.77 12.53 -4.13
N PRO A 557 32.93 11.28 -4.58
CA PRO A 557 32.86 10.93 -6.01
C PRO A 557 31.55 11.37 -6.68
N LEU A 558 30.41 11.20 -6.01
CA LEU A 558 29.11 11.62 -6.55
C LEU A 558 28.99 13.14 -6.63
N MET A 559 29.50 13.87 -5.63
CA MET A 559 29.55 15.34 -5.66
C MET A 559 30.42 15.84 -6.81
N ASP A 560 31.62 15.28 -6.98
CA ASP A 560 32.56 15.67 -8.04
C ASP A 560 31.95 15.44 -9.43
N ARG A 561 31.28 14.30 -9.63
CA ARG A 561 30.56 14.02 -10.89
C ARG A 561 29.43 15.03 -11.13
N CYS A 562 28.62 15.36 -10.11
CA CYS A 562 27.58 16.39 -10.25
C CYS A 562 28.16 17.78 -10.58
N MET A 563 29.27 18.18 -9.94
CA MET A 563 29.92 19.47 -10.18
C MET A 563 30.51 19.55 -11.60
N SER A 564 31.18 18.48 -12.04
CA SER A 564 31.72 18.37 -13.39
C SER A 564 30.62 18.49 -14.46
N VAL A 565 29.50 17.78 -14.29
CA VAL A 565 28.37 17.88 -15.22
C VAL A 565 27.74 19.27 -15.18
N LEU A 566 27.52 19.87 -14.00
CA LEU A 566 26.93 21.21 -13.89
C LEU A 566 27.80 22.29 -14.55
N SER A 567 29.13 22.16 -14.51
CA SER A 567 30.05 23.10 -15.16
C SER A 567 29.95 23.08 -16.69
N SER A 568 29.57 21.95 -17.26
CA SER A 568 29.46 21.72 -18.71
C SER A 568 28.02 21.56 -19.21
N ALA A 569 27.02 21.69 -18.32
CA ALA A 569 25.63 21.38 -18.63
C ALA A 569 25.01 22.37 -19.63
N ALA A 570 24.58 21.83 -20.77
CA ALA A 570 23.95 22.58 -21.85
C ALA A 570 22.40 22.59 -21.80
N SER A 571 21.77 21.72 -20.99
CA SER A 571 20.30 21.60 -20.91
C SER A 571 19.74 22.04 -19.57
N ALA A 572 18.59 22.73 -19.60
CA ALA A 572 17.85 23.14 -18.40
C ALA A 572 17.52 21.93 -17.52
N ASP A 573 17.23 20.78 -18.15
CA ASP A 573 16.87 19.58 -17.41
C ASP A 573 18.02 18.97 -16.63
N SER A 574 19.20 18.90 -17.27
CA SER A 574 20.44 18.45 -16.63
C SER A 574 20.84 19.39 -15.49
N ILE A 575 20.76 20.70 -15.69
CA ILE A 575 21.07 21.70 -14.64
C ILE A 575 20.18 21.49 -13.41
N SER A 576 18.88 21.35 -13.61
CA SER A 576 17.94 21.14 -12.51
C SER A 576 18.15 19.78 -11.81
N GLY A 577 18.34 18.68 -12.56
CA GLY A 577 18.55 17.37 -11.95
C GLY A 577 19.85 17.25 -11.15
N HIS A 578 20.97 17.69 -11.73
CA HIS A 578 22.28 17.61 -11.08
C HIS A 578 22.41 18.59 -9.90
N SER A 579 21.75 19.76 -9.95
CA SER A 579 21.70 20.66 -8.80
C SER A 579 20.84 20.10 -7.66
N LEU A 580 19.72 19.44 -7.96
CA LEU A 580 18.91 18.71 -6.98
C LEU A 580 19.73 17.59 -6.31
N ALA A 581 20.46 16.80 -7.09
CA ALA A 581 21.34 15.74 -6.60
C ALA A 581 22.47 16.30 -5.72
N LEU A 582 23.21 17.29 -6.20
CA LEU A 582 24.32 17.91 -5.48
C LEU A 582 23.85 18.55 -4.17
N GLY A 583 22.77 19.33 -4.19
CA GLY A 583 22.20 19.91 -2.97
C GLY A 583 21.68 18.84 -2.00
N GLY A 584 21.13 17.73 -2.51
CA GLY A 584 20.73 16.58 -1.71
C GLY A 584 21.92 15.88 -1.03
N LEU A 585 23.04 15.70 -1.74
CA LEU A 585 24.28 15.12 -1.20
C LEU A 585 24.89 16.03 -0.11
N VAL A 586 24.90 17.34 -0.33
CA VAL A 586 25.39 18.33 0.63
C VAL A 586 24.51 18.36 1.87
N ALA A 587 23.20 18.56 1.73
CA ALA A 587 22.28 18.61 2.86
C ALA A 587 22.19 17.26 3.60
N GLY A 588 22.31 16.15 2.87
CA GLY A 588 22.34 14.79 3.43
C GLY A 588 23.55 14.50 4.30
N SER A 589 24.61 15.31 4.23
CA SER A 589 25.80 15.12 5.07
C SER A 589 25.53 15.27 6.57
N ARG A 590 24.48 16.03 6.96
CA ARG A 590 24.02 16.11 8.36
C ARG A 590 23.36 14.82 8.88
N LEU A 591 22.91 13.95 7.97
CA LEU A 591 22.24 12.70 8.32
C LEU A 591 23.21 11.52 8.42
N GLY A 592 24.45 11.67 7.92
CA GLY A 592 25.52 10.69 8.05
C GLY A 592 26.44 10.99 9.23
N GLU A 593 27.07 9.96 9.79
CA GLU A 593 28.01 10.10 10.92
C GLU A 593 29.31 10.80 10.52
N LEU A 594 29.74 10.57 9.29
CA LEU A 594 30.85 11.27 8.65
C LEU A 594 30.26 12.42 7.85
N GLY A 595 30.61 13.66 8.21
CA GLY A 595 30.19 14.90 7.54
C GLY A 595 30.83 15.07 6.16
N ILE A 596 30.96 16.31 5.68
CA ILE A 596 31.79 16.62 4.50
C ILE A 596 33.23 16.82 4.99
N PRO A 597 34.24 16.11 4.44
CA PRO A 597 35.63 16.31 4.84
C PRO A 597 36.04 17.79 4.73
N SER A 598 36.46 18.38 5.84
CA SER A 598 36.97 19.76 5.88
C SER A 598 38.48 19.74 5.64
N ALA A 599 38.93 19.87 4.39
CA ALA A 599 40.34 20.14 4.15
C ALA A 599 40.69 21.57 4.61
N LYS A 600 41.56 21.71 5.63
CA LYS A 600 42.28 22.97 5.89
C LYS A 600 43.35 23.12 4.79
N GLY A 601 43.39 24.24 4.06
CA GLY A 601 44.38 24.51 2.98
C GLY A 601 45.83 24.60 3.48
N LYS A 602 46.90 24.64 2.66
CA LYS A 602 47.07 24.92 1.22
C LYS A 602 48.51 24.51 0.77
N ALA A 603 48.69 24.25 -0.54
CA ALA A 603 49.91 24.32 -1.38
C ALA A 603 50.94 23.15 -1.41
N VAL A 604 51.08 22.52 -2.59
CA VAL A 604 52.29 22.41 -3.46
C VAL A 604 51.98 21.38 -4.57
N SER A 605 52.13 21.80 -5.83
CA SER A 605 52.21 21.02 -7.07
C SER A 605 51.40 19.71 -7.18
N GLY A 606 50.26 19.76 -7.88
CA GLY A 606 49.62 18.58 -8.49
C GLY A 606 48.49 17.94 -7.67
N SER A 607 47.27 18.44 -7.87
CA SER A 607 45.99 17.76 -7.57
C SER A 607 45.75 17.31 -6.12
N LEU A 608 45.26 18.19 -5.25
CA LEU A 608 44.61 17.77 -4.00
C LEU A 608 43.47 18.70 -3.54
N SER A 609 42.39 18.06 -3.12
CA SER A 609 41.03 18.54 -2.79
C SER A 609 40.95 19.80 -1.91
N ILE A 610 40.37 20.86 -2.48
CA ILE A 610 39.90 22.08 -1.80
C ILE A 610 38.47 21.80 -1.31
N SER A 611 38.14 22.14 -0.05
CA SER A 611 36.85 21.86 0.60
C SER A 611 35.64 21.82 -0.35
N ASN A 612 35.03 20.64 -0.51
CA ASN A 612 33.92 20.43 -1.44
C ASN A 612 32.72 21.36 -1.17
N CYS A 613 32.50 21.80 0.08
CA CYS A 613 31.47 22.80 0.39
C CYS A 613 31.79 24.18 -0.23
N PHE A 614 33.06 24.58 -0.20
CA PHE A 614 33.50 25.83 -0.82
C PHE A 614 33.36 25.77 -2.35
N GLN A 615 33.66 24.62 -2.95
CA GLN A 615 33.47 24.40 -4.39
C GLN A 615 31.98 24.46 -4.77
N VAL A 616 31.08 23.82 -4.01
CA VAL A 616 29.63 23.90 -4.26
C VAL A 616 29.12 25.34 -4.14
N PHE A 617 29.58 26.09 -3.13
CA PHE A 617 29.20 27.50 -2.99
C PHE A 617 29.67 28.33 -4.19
N SER A 618 30.90 28.09 -4.65
CA SER A 618 31.47 28.84 -5.78
C SER A 618 30.79 28.47 -7.10
N LEU A 619 30.49 27.20 -7.32
CA LEU A 619 29.68 26.74 -8.45
C LEU A 619 28.28 27.37 -8.45
N ALA A 620 27.63 27.46 -7.28
CA ALA A 620 26.32 28.09 -7.15
C ALA A 620 26.38 29.58 -7.53
N GLU A 621 27.43 30.28 -7.11
CA GLU A 621 27.68 31.66 -7.48
C GLU A 621 27.91 31.83 -8.99
N ASP A 622 28.72 30.95 -9.59
CA ASP A 622 28.99 30.97 -11.03
C ASP A 622 27.74 30.68 -11.85
N LEU A 623 26.86 29.78 -11.40
CA LEU A 623 25.55 29.55 -12.01
C LEU A 623 24.67 30.81 -11.97
N LEU A 624 24.65 31.54 -10.85
CA LEU A 624 23.90 32.78 -10.73
C LEU A 624 24.46 33.89 -11.64
N ARG A 625 25.78 34.00 -11.78
CA ARG A 625 26.40 34.95 -12.72
C ARG A 625 26.13 34.58 -14.17
N ALA A 626 26.27 33.30 -14.51
CA ALA A 626 26.02 32.76 -15.86
C ALA A 626 24.54 32.77 -16.26
N ALA A 627 23.62 32.91 -15.30
CA ALA A 627 22.20 33.09 -15.58
C ALA A 627 21.95 34.38 -16.37
N ASN A 628 22.74 35.43 -16.16
CA ASN A 628 22.59 36.71 -16.86
C ASN A 628 23.16 36.70 -18.30
N GLN A 629 23.89 35.66 -18.69
CA GLN A 629 24.57 35.58 -19.98
C GLN A 629 23.77 34.82 -21.05
N ASN A 630 22.86 33.91 -20.67
CA ASN A 630 22.09 33.09 -21.61
C ASN A 630 20.61 33.02 -21.23
N SER A 631 19.76 33.74 -21.98
CA SER A 631 18.32 33.86 -21.71
C SER A 631 17.58 32.52 -21.58
N ARG A 632 17.93 31.51 -22.39
CA ARG A 632 17.26 30.20 -22.39
C ARG A 632 17.49 29.36 -21.13
N LEU A 633 18.65 29.51 -20.49
CA LEU A 633 19.04 28.73 -19.31
C LEU A 633 18.98 29.55 -18.02
N THR A 634 18.67 30.85 -18.10
CA THR A 634 18.61 31.78 -16.97
C THR A 634 17.76 31.21 -15.83
N MET A 635 16.57 30.69 -16.13
CA MET A 635 15.65 30.17 -15.11
C MET A 635 16.24 28.95 -14.37
N ALA A 636 16.72 27.95 -15.12
CA ALA A 636 17.28 26.73 -14.53
C ALA A 636 18.54 27.03 -13.71
N ARG A 637 19.42 27.90 -14.21
CA ARG A 637 20.64 28.34 -13.50
C ARG A 637 20.33 29.13 -12.24
N THR A 638 19.34 30.02 -12.30
CA THR A 638 18.89 30.79 -11.13
C THR A 638 18.33 29.88 -10.05
N GLN A 639 17.44 28.95 -10.42
CA GLN A 639 16.87 27.97 -9.49
C GLN A 639 17.95 27.07 -8.88
N ALA A 640 18.85 26.54 -9.71
CA ALA A 640 19.95 25.69 -9.27
C ALA A 640 20.90 26.44 -8.30
N GLY A 641 21.31 27.66 -8.63
CA GLY A 641 22.20 28.47 -7.81
C GLY A 641 21.61 28.73 -6.42
N TRP A 642 20.37 29.21 -6.35
CA TRP A 642 19.71 29.46 -5.05
C TRP A 642 19.45 28.18 -4.25
N TYR A 643 19.09 27.08 -4.91
CA TYR A 643 18.90 25.79 -4.26
C TYR A 643 20.20 25.28 -3.63
N LEU A 644 21.32 25.35 -4.36
CA LEU A 644 22.64 24.93 -3.86
C LEU A 644 23.14 25.80 -2.71
N LEU A 645 22.95 27.13 -2.79
CA LEU A 645 23.24 28.02 -1.67
C LEU A 645 22.42 27.62 -0.43
N GLY A 646 21.12 27.36 -0.60
CA GLY A 646 20.26 26.87 0.48
C GLY A 646 20.73 25.55 1.08
N ALA A 647 21.19 24.60 0.25
CA ALA A 647 21.75 23.34 0.70
C ALA A 647 23.04 23.53 1.53
N CYS A 648 23.93 24.44 1.12
CA CYS A 648 25.11 24.82 1.91
C CYS A 648 24.73 25.46 3.26
N MET A 649 23.67 26.29 3.30
CA MET A 649 23.17 26.88 4.55
C MET A 649 22.64 25.81 5.52
N ALA A 650 22.12 24.72 4.98
CA ALA A 650 21.72 23.55 5.73
C ALA A 650 22.90 22.70 6.25
N LEU A 651 24.14 23.20 6.28
CA LEU A 651 25.27 22.60 7.01
C LEU A 651 25.47 23.20 8.39
N GLY A 652 25.17 24.49 8.58
CA GLY A 652 25.09 25.14 9.90
C GLY A 652 26.05 26.33 10.03
N PRO A 653 26.03 27.02 11.19
CA PRO A 653 26.75 28.29 11.36
C PRO A 653 28.25 28.22 11.03
N THR A 654 28.92 27.13 11.41
CA THR A 654 30.36 26.92 11.19
C THR A 654 30.73 26.85 9.71
N ALA A 655 29.89 26.21 8.89
CA ALA A 655 30.08 26.13 7.45
C ALA A 655 29.65 27.43 6.73
N VAL A 656 28.72 28.20 7.30
CA VAL A 656 28.14 29.39 6.66
C VAL A 656 28.97 30.65 6.91
N ARG A 657 29.53 30.83 8.11
CA ARG A 657 30.28 32.05 8.51
C ARG A 657 31.34 32.49 7.49
N PRO A 658 32.20 31.60 6.94
CA PRO A 658 33.21 32.00 5.95
C PRO A 658 32.64 32.55 4.63
N HIS A 659 31.40 32.21 4.31
CA HIS A 659 30.74 32.59 3.06
C HIS A 659 29.80 33.79 3.18
N LEU A 660 29.56 34.26 4.41
CA LEU A 660 28.59 35.32 4.71
C LEU A 660 28.83 36.62 3.91
N PRO A 661 30.07 37.14 3.78
CA PRO A 661 30.32 38.36 2.99
C PRO A 661 29.92 38.21 1.52
N ARG A 662 30.22 37.05 0.90
CA ARG A 662 29.84 36.74 -0.49
C ARG A 662 28.32 36.60 -0.63
N LEU A 663 27.66 35.96 0.35
CA LEU A 663 26.21 35.75 0.35
C LEU A 663 25.44 37.08 0.45
N ILE A 664 25.88 38.00 1.30
CA ILE A 664 25.28 39.33 1.44
C ILE A 664 25.35 40.11 0.12
N LEU A 665 26.47 40.02 -0.61
CA LEU A 665 26.61 40.65 -1.92
C LEU A 665 25.64 40.07 -2.96
N LEU A 666 25.51 38.74 -2.99
CA LEU A 666 24.56 38.06 -3.89
C LEU A 666 23.11 38.45 -3.58
N TRP A 667 22.73 38.50 -2.31
CA TRP A 667 21.40 38.97 -1.91
C TRP A 667 21.17 40.42 -2.27
N ARG A 668 22.10 41.33 -1.94
CA ARG A 668 21.98 42.76 -2.28
C ARG A 668 21.75 42.98 -3.78
N ASN A 669 22.33 42.13 -4.63
CA ASN A 669 22.17 42.19 -6.07
C ASN A 669 20.91 41.46 -6.60
N ALA A 670 20.23 40.69 -5.75
CA ALA A 670 18.98 40.00 -6.09
C ALA A 670 17.73 40.82 -5.79
N PHE A 671 17.85 41.89 -4.98
CA PHE A 671 16.76 42.81 -4.67
C PHE A 671 16.88 44.09 -5.52
N PRO A 672 15.75 44.70 -5.94
CA PRO A 672 15.75 46.03 -6.52
C PRO A 672 16.39 47.03 -5.55
N ARG A 673 17.24 47.92 -6.08
CA ARG A 673 17.98 48.90 -5.27
C ARG A 673 17.17 50.15 -4.97
N SER A 674 16.04 50.34 -5.65
CA SER A 674 15.12 51.47 -5.45
C SER A 674 13.66 51.08 -5.64
N THR A 675 12.75 51.88 -5.07
CA THR A 675 11.29 51.78 -5.29
C THR A 675 10.92 51.93 -6.77
N ARG A 676 11.65 52.78 -7.49
CA ARG A 676 11.50 52.97 -8.94
C ARG A 676 11.88 51.72 -9.75
N GLU A 677 12.97 51.04 -9.39
CA GLU A 677 13.36 49.77 -10.01
C GLU A 677 12.35 48.66 -9.69
N LEU A 678 11.84 48.61 -8.45
CA LEU A 678 10.78 47.69 -8.05
C LEU A 678 9.49 47.92 -8.86
N GLU A 679 9.09 49.17 -9.04
CA GLU A 679 7.93 49.54 -9.85
C GLU A 679 8.14 49.23 -11.33
N ALA A 680 9.34 49.46 -11.86
CA ALA A 680 9.71 49.10 -13.23
C ALA A 680 9.69 47.57 -13.45
N GLU A 681 10.22 46.77 -12.51
CA GLU A 681 10.11 45.31 -12.55
C GLU A 681 8.65 44.84 -12.43
N LYS A 682 7.86 45.45 -11.55
CA LYS A 682 6.42 45.17 -11.38
C LYS A 682 5.64 45.46 -12.67
N GLN A 683 5.95 46.57 -13.37
CA GLN A 683 5.33 46.95 -14.63
C GLN A 683 5.77 46.06 -15.80
N ARG A 684 6.98 45.48 -15.75
CA ARG A 684 7.49 44.55 -16.77
C ARG A 684 6.68 43.26 -16.86
N GLY A 685 6.06 42.83 -15.75
CA GLY A 685 4.98 41.85 -15.73
C GLY A 685 5.32 40.43 -16.23
N ASP A 686 6.58 40.09 -16.43
CA ASP A 686 7.00 38.79 -16.94
C ASP A 686 7.01 37.72 -15.83
N ALA A 687 6.61 36.49 -16.19
CA ALA A 687 6.54 35.35 -15.27
C ALA A 687 7.87 35.09 -14.53
N PHE A 688 8.99 35.49 -15.15
CA PHE A 688 10.34 35.46 -14.62
C PHE A 688 10.53 36.36 -13.38
N THR A 689 9.91 37.55 -13.37
CA THR A 689 9.98 38.50 -12.27
C THR A 689 9.23 37.97 -11.05
N TRP A 690 7.97 37.55 -11.22
CA TRP A 690 7.16 37.00 -10.11
C TRP A 690 7.71 35.69 -9.51
N GLN A 691 8.37 34.85 -10.31
CA GLN A 691 8.98 33.60 -9.82
C GLN A 691 10.27 33.82 -9.04
N LYS A 692 11.09 34.83 -9.39
CA LYS A 692 12.23 35.26 -8.56
C LYS A 692 11.78 35.69 -7.16
N TYR A 693 10.68 36.47 -7.06
CA TYR A 693 10.08 36.88 -5.79
C TYR A 693 9.57 35.69 -4.97
N LEU A 694 8.91 34.70 -5.59
CA LEU A 694 8.43 33.49 -4.92
C LEU A 694 9.56 32.57 -4.41
N LEU A 695 10.66 32.45 -5.16
CA LEU A 695 11.89 31.77 -4.72
C LEU A 695 12.54 32.53 -3.54
N LEU A 696 12.57 33.86 -3.59
CA LEU A 696 13.02 34.73 -2.51
C LEU A 696 12.20 34.54 -1.22
N ILE A 697 10.87 34.37 -1.32
CA ILE A 697 10.01 34.11 -0.16
C ILE A 697 10.33 32.77 0.50
N LYS A 698 10.72 31.73 -0.26
CA LYS A 698 11.26 30.48 0.31
C LYS A 698 12.65 30.69 0.94
N VAL A 699 13.47 31.61 0.42
CA VAL A 699 14.76 32.04 1.00
C VAL A 699 14.58 32.76 2.35
N ILE A 700 13.43 33.37 2.64
CA ILE A 700 13.14 33.96 3.98
C ILE A 700 13.12 32.87 5.08
N GLY A 701 12.87 31.61 4.76
CA GLY A 701 13.07 30.48 5.69
C GLY A 701 14.55 30.28 6.08
N ILE A 702 15.48 30.56 5.16
CA ILE A 702 16.94 30.49 5.38
C ILE A 702 17.40 31.65 6.29
N PHE A 703 16.72 32.80 6.25
CA PHE A 703 16.99 33.93 7.15
C PHE A 703 16.87 33.56 8.65
N LYS A 704 15.98 32.62 9.04
CA LYS A 704 15.89 32.14 10.43
C LYS A 704 17.15 31.38 10.86
N VAL A 705 17.75 30.59 9.95
CA VAL A 705 19.00 29.84 10.20
C VAL A 705 20.19 30.79 10.28
N VAL A 706 20.23 31.80 9.40
CA VAL A 706 21.30 32.82 9.37
C VAL A 706 21.22 33.74 10.59
N ARG A 707 20.01 34.12 11.04
CA ARG A 707 19.81 34.87 12.30
C ARG A 707 20.32 34.10 13.52
N SER A 708 20.25 32.77 13.50
CA SER A 708 20.81 31.89 14.54
C SER A 708 22.32 31.67 14.41
N ALA A 709 22.92 31.94 13.25
CA ALA A 709 24.36 31.81 13.00
C ALA A 709 25.15 33.10 13.30
N CYS A 710 24.46 34.24 13.21
CA CYS A 710 24.96 35.58 13.56
C CYS A 710 24.77 35.94 15.04
N LYS A 711 23.91 35.23 15.78
CA LYS A 711 24.01 35.13 17.24
C LYS A 711 25.06 34.08 17.59
#